data_AF-A0A178V0F5-F1
#
_entry.id   AF-A0A178V0F5-F1
#
_cell.length_a   1.000
_cell.length_b   1.000
_cell.length_c   1.000
_cell.angle_alpha   90.00
_cell.angle_beta   90.00
_cell.angle_gamma   90.00
#
_symmetry.space_group_name_H-M   'P 1'
#
loop_
_entity.id
_entity.type
_entity.pdbx_description
1 polymer ?
#
loop_
_entity_poly.entity_id
_entity_poly.type
_entity_poly.pdbx_seq_one_letter_code
_entity_poly.pdbx_strand_id
1 'polypeptide(L)'
;MGSLESGIPTKRDNGGVRGGRQQQQQQQQQQFFLQRNRSRLSRFFLLKSFNYLLWISIICVFFFFAVLFQMFLPGLVIDKSDKPWISKELLPPDLVGFREKGFLDFGDDVRIEPTKLLMKFQRDAHGFNFTSSSVNTTLQRFGFRKPKLALVFGDLLADPEQVLMVSLSKALQEIGYAIEVYSLEDGPVNSIWQKMGVPVTILKPNQESSCVIDWLSYDGIIVNSLRARSMFTCFMQEPFKSLPLIWVINEETLAVRSRQYNSTGQTELLTDWKKIFSRASVVVFHNYLLPILYTEFDAGNFYVIPGSPEEVCKAKNLEFPPQKDDVVISIVGSQFLYKGQWLEHALLLQALRPLFSGNYLESDNSHLKIIVLGGETASNYSVAIETISQNLTYPKEAVKHVRVAGNVDKILESSDLVIYGSFLEEQSFPEILMKAMSLGKPIVAPDLFNIRKYVDDRVTGYLFPKQNLKVLSQVVLEVITEGKISPLAQKIAMMGKTTVKNMMARETIEGYAALLENMLKFSSEVASPKDVQKVPPELREEWSWHPFEAFMDTSPNNRIARSYEFLAKVEGHWNYTPGEAMKFGAVNDDSFVYEIWEEERYLQMMNSKKRREDEELKSRVLQYRGTWEDVYKSAKRADRSKNDLHERDEGELLRTGQPLCIYEPYFGEGTWSFLHQDPLYRGVGLSVKGRRPRMDDVDASSRLPLFNNPYYRDALGDFGAFFAISNKIDRLHKNSWIGFQSWRATARKESLSKIAEDALLNAIQTRKHGDALYFWVRMDKDPRNPLQKPFWSFCDAINAGNCRFAYNETLKKMYSIKNLDSLPPMPEDGDTWSVMQSWALPTRSFLEFVMFSRMFVDSLDAQIYEEHHRTNRCYLSLTKDKHCYSRVLELLVNVWAYHSARRIVYIDPETGLMQEQHKQKNRRGKMWVKWFDYTTLKTMDEDLAEEADSDRRVGHWLWPWTGEIVWRGTLEKEKQKKNLEKEEKKKKSRDKLSRMRSRSGRQKVIGKYVKPPPENETVTGNSTLLNVVDA
;
A
#
# COMPACT_ATOMS: atom_id res chain seq x y z
N MET A 1 56.91 37.74 15.18
CA MET A 1 57.92 38.79 14.97
C MET A 1 58.60 38.51 13.64
N GLY A 2 58.65 39.50 12.73
CA GLY A 2 59.35 39.46 11.44
C GLY A 2 58.59 38.71 10.33
N SER A 3 58.03 39.38 9.31
CA SER A 3 58.74 39.92 8.12
C SER A 3 58.97 38.79 7.10
N LEU A 4 58.11 38.69 6.07
CA LEU A 4 58.26 39.27 4.72
C LEU A 4 58.95 38.30 3.76
N GLU A 5 58.41 38.29 2.54
CA GLU A 5 59.14 38.03 1.28
C GLU A 5 59.62 36.58 1.09
N SER A 6 59.75 36.02 -0.11
CA SER A 6 59.49 36.37 -1.49
C SER A 6 59.92 35.12 -2.28
N GLY A 7 59.44 34.93 -3.51
CA GLY A 7 60.14 34.03 -4.45
C GLY A 7 59.26 33.09 -5.26
N ILE A 8 58.72 33.60 -6.36
CA ILE A 8 58.73 32.87 -7.64
C ILE A 8 59.58 33.74 -8.56
N PRO A 9 60.64 33.22 -9.21
CA PRO A 9 60.53 32.87 -10.64
C PRO A 9 61.43 31.67 -11.02
N THR A 10 61.15 30.92 -12.10
CA THR A 10 61.60 31.19 -13.48
C THR A 10 60.72 30.39 -14.47
N LYS A 11 59.96 30.99 -15.41
CA LYS A 11 60.35 31.50 -16.75
C LYS A 11 61.16 30.46 -17.56
N ARG A 12 60.59 29.81 -18.57
CA ARG A 12 60.55 30.12 -20.03
C ARG A 12 60.09 28.83 -20.75
N ASP A 13 59.49 28.75 -21.94
CA ASP A 13 59.23 29.68 -23.03
C ASP A 13 58.11 29.10 -23.94
N ASN A 14 57.31 30.02 -24.50
CA ASN A 14 56.74 30.12 -25.85
C ASN A 14 55.98 28.99 -26.56
N GLY A 15 54.78 29.36 -27.04
CA GLY A 15 54.25 28.90 -28.33
C GLY A 15 52.75 29.12 -28.59
N GLY A 16 52.37 30.30 -29.11
CA GLY A 16 51.14 30.54 -29.92
C GLY A 16 49.82 30.75 -29.16
N VAL A 17 49.34 31.97 -28.85
CA VAL A 17 48.72 32.98 -29.75
C VAL A 17 47.48 32.41 -30.45
N ARG A 18 46.22 32.77 -30.14
CA ARG A 18 45.51 34.08 -30.13
C ARG A 18 44.24 33.87 -29.28
N GLY A 19 43.80 34.73 -28.36
CA GLY A 19 43.80 36.19 -28.38
C GLY A 19 42.65 36.67 -29.27
N GLY A 20 41.65 37.42 -28.81
CA GLY A 20 41.52 38.19 -27.57
C GLY A 20 40.09 38.75 -27.46
N ARG A 21 39.73 39.25 -26.27
CA ARG A 21 39.85 40.68 -25.86
C ARG A 21 38.61 41.46 -26.32
N GLN A 22 38.03 42.34 -25.52
CA GLN A 22 38.68 43.45 -24.81
C GLN A 22 37.64 44.01 -23.80
N GLN A 23 38.00 44.23 -22.51
CA GLN A 23 38.43 45.52 -21.92
C GLN A 23 37.27 46.54 -21.74
N GLN A 24 37.17 47.36 -20.69
CA GLN A 24 38.13 47.88 -19.72
C GLN A 24 37.37 48.68 -18.62
N GLN A 25 37.91 48.68 -17.37
CA GLN A 25 38.15 49.81 -16.43
C GLN A 25 36.97 50.75 -16.02
N GLN A 26 36.83 51.34 -14.82
CA GLN A 26 37.65 51.51 -13.60
C GLN A 26 36.78 52.17 -12.48
N GLN A 27 37.19 51.99 -11.20
CA GLN A 27 36.89 52.82 -9.99
C GLN A 27 35.43 52.73 -9.43
N GLN A 28 35.12 52.62 -8.13
CA GLN A 28 35.72 53.12 -6.89
C GLN A 28 35.04 52.46 -5.65
N GLN A 29 35.71 52.48 -4.50
CA GLN A 29 35.19 52.45 -3.10
C GLN A 29 34.51 51.20 -2.47
N GLN A 30 35.20 50.70 -1.43
CA GLN A 30 34.74 50.43 -0.04
C GLN A 30 33.39 49.74 0.24
N GLN A 31 33.49 48.70 1.07
CA GLN A 31 32.49 48.18 2.03
C GLN A 31 31.17 47.63 1.48
N PHE A 32 31.03 46.30 1.47
CA PHE A 32 29.71 45.66 1.49
C PHE A 32 29.31 45.26 2.91
N PHE A 33 28.48 46.12 3.49
CA PHE A 33 27.53 45.79 4.53
C PHE A 33 26.48 44.79 4.01
N LEU A 34 26.08 43.88 4.89
CA LEU A 34 24.76 43.25 4.89
C LEU A 34 23.66 44.32 4.88
N GLN A 35 22.80 44.34 3.86
CA GLN A 35 21.33 44.48 4.01
C GLN A 35 20.57 44.40 2.67
N ARG A 36 19.68 43.41 2.58
CA ARG A 36 18.23 43.52 2.32
C ARG A 36 17.74 44.31 1.09
N ASN A 37 17.02 43.63 0.19
CA ASN A 37 15.88 44.17 -0.57
C ASN A 37 14.95 43.00 -0.96
N ARG A 38 13.86 42.73 -0.22
CA ARG A 38 12.50 43.30 -0.39
C ARG A 38 12.04 43.41 -1.85
N SER A 39 11.04 42.59 -2.14
CA SER A 39 10.09 42.63 -3.25
C SER A 39 9.63 44.04 -3.64
N ARG A 40 9.77 44.38 -4.92
CA ARG A 40 8.91 45.34 -5.63
C ARG A 40 8.76 44.88 -7.08
N LEU A 41 7.73 44.08 -7.35
CA LEU A 41 7.13 43.93 -8.67
C LEU A 41 5.63 44.26 -8.56
N SER A 42 5.37 45.51 -8.16
CA SER A 42 4.20 46.25 -8.59
C SER A 42 4.71 47.54 -9.22
N ARG A 43 4.16 47.88 -10.39
CA ARG A 43 4.56 48.94 -11.35
C ARG A 43 5.51 48.49 -12.49
N PHE A 44 4.96 47.69 -13.39
CA PHE A 44 5.09 47.95 -14.84
C PHE A 44 3.70 47.80 -15.47
N PHE A 45 2.78 48.66 -15.03
CA PHE A 45 1.67 49.10 -15.88
C PHE A 45 2.00 50.54 -16.26
N LEU A 46 2.38 50.75 -17.52
CA LEU A 46 1.95 51.87 -18.38
C LEU A 46 2.76 51.87 -19.70
N LEU A 47 2.01 51.90 -20.81
CA LEU A 47 2.38 52.09 -22.23
C LEU A 47 2.98 50.85 -22.92
N LYS A 48 2.51 50.33 -24.07
CA LYS A 48 1.49 50.78 -25.04
C LYS A 48 1.18 49.58 -25.98
N SER A 49 -0.12 49.35 -26.26
CA SER A 49 -0.70 48.54 -27.36
C SER A 49 -0.01 47.24 -27.80
N PHE A 50 -0.41 46.11 -27.21
CA PHE A 50 -0.12 44.77 -27.76
C PHE A 50 -1.14 44.41 -28.85
N ASN A 51 -0.67 44.23 -30.09
CA ASN A 51 -1.50 43.91 -31.26
C ASN A 51 -2.00 42.46 -31.24
N TYR A 52 -3.29 42.28 -30.94
CA TYR A 52 -4.03 41.01 -31.04
C TYR A 52 -3.90 40.33 -32.42
N LEU A 53 -3.73 41.12 -33.48
CA LEU A 53 -3.50 40.63 -34.84
C LEU A 53 -2.23 39.80 -35.00
N LEU A 54 -1.18 40.08 -34.23
CA LEU A 54 0.08 39.32 -34.32
C LEU A 54 -0.07 37.92 -33.71
N TRP A 55 -0.87 37.78 -32.66
CA TRP A 55 -1.15 36.49 -32.03
C TRP A 55 -2.04 35.61 -32.90
N ILE A 56 -3.06 36.19 -33.54
CA ILE A 56 -3.91 35.47 -34.51
C ILE A 56 -3.05 35.03 -35.69
N SER A 57 -2.14 35.88 -36.19
CA SER A 57 -1.23 35.50 -37.27
C SER A 57 -0.27 34.38 -36.87
N ILE A 58 0.29 34.40 -35.65
CA ILE A 58 1.17 33.32 -35.16
C ILE A 58 0.39 32.01 -34.98
N ILE A 59 -0.84 32.06 -34.47
CA ILE A 59 -1.68 30.87 -34.32
C ILE A 59 -2.07 30.31 -35.70
N CYS A 60 -2.46 31.15 -36.66
CA CYS A 60 -2.78 30.72 -38.02
C CYS A 60 -1.56 30.13 -38.74
N VAL A 61 -0.37 30.71 -38.56
CA VAL A 61 0.88 30.16 -39.11
C VAL A 61 1.22 28.81 -38.45
N PHE A 62 1.04 28.69 -37.14
CA PHE A 62 1.26 27.43 -36.42
C PHE A 62 0.30 26.33 -36.89
N PHE A 63 -0.99 26.64 -37.07
CA PHE A 63 -1.97 25.69 -37.62
C PHE A 63 -1.70 25.36 -39.08
N PHE A 64 -1.26 26.32 -39.89
CA PHE A 64 -0.87 26.09 -41.28
C PHE A 64 0.33 25.14 -41.37
N PHE A 65 1.34 25.31 -40.51
CA PHE A 65 2.48 24.39 -40.43
C PHE A 65 2.09 23.03 -39.88
N ALA A 66 1.17 22.93 -38.92
CA ALA A 66 0.68 21.65 -38.40
C ALA A 66 -0.09 20.84 -39.48
N VAL A 67 -0.93 21.52 -40.27
CA VAL A 67 -1.66 20.91 -41.39
C VAL A 67 -0.71 20.51 -42.52
N LEU A 68 0.28 21.34 -42.85
CA LEU A 68 1.32 20.97 -43.82
C LEU A 68 2.17 19.79 -43.34
N PHE A 69 2.50 19.71 -42.05
CA PHE A 69 3.24 18.59 -41.48
C PHE A 69 2.43 17.29 -41.49
N GLN A 70 1.10 17.37 -41.31
CA GLN A 70 0.19 16.22 -41.46
C GLN A 70 0.00 15.80 -42.92
N MET A 71 0.06 16.72 -43.88
CA MET A 71 -0.10 16.41 -45.30
C MET A 71 1.18 15.89 -45.97
N PHE A 72 2.37 16.12 -45.38
CA PHE A 72 3.68 15.74 -45.94
C PHE A 72 4.45 14.68 -45.14
N LEU A 73 3.80 13.95 -44.23
CA LEU A 73 4.34 12.71 -43.63
C LEU A 73 3.87 11.50 -44.47
N PRO A 74 4.75 10.86 -45.28
CA PRO A 74 4.51 9.48 -45.69
C PRO A 74 4.49 8.63 -44.43
N GLY A 75 3.49 7.76 -44.29
CA GLY A 75 3.32 6.86 -43.14
C GLY A 75 4.62 6.15 -42.80
N LEU A 76 5.25 6.59 -41.71
CA LEU A 76 6.37 5.92 -41.05
C LEU A 76 5.82 4.70 -40.31
N VAL A 77 5.63 3.64 -41.08
CA VAL A 77 5.59 2.25 -40.61
C VAL A 77 6.95 1.96 -40.00
N ILE A 78 7.00 1.85 -38.67
CA ILE A 78 8.17 1.32 -37.96
C ILE A 78 8.13 -0.19 -38.12
N ASP A 79 9.09 -0.68 -38.90
CA ASP A 79 9.42 -2.09 -39.09
C ASP A 79 9.92 -2.71 -37.78
N LYS A 80 9.36 -3.87 -37.39
CA LYS A 80 10.02 -4.86 -36.53
C LYS A 80 9.67 -6.30 -36.94
N SER A 81 10.63 -6.86 -37.66
CA SER A 81 11.22 -8.22 -37.60
C SER A 81 10.37 -9.46 -37.88
N ASP A 82 10.83 -10.15 -38.93
CA ASP A 82 10.94 -11.60 -39.14
C ASP A 82 9.66 -12.44 -39.16
N LYS A 83 9.05 -12.51 -40.36
CA LYS A 83 8.21 -13.65 -40.77
C LYS A 83 8.98 -14.52 -41.78
N PRO A 84 9.01 -15.86 -41.59
CA PRO A 84 9.62 -16.76 -42.56
C PRO A 84 8.80 -16.76 -43.86
N TRP A 85 9.49 -16.91 -44.98
CA TRP A 85 8.93 -16.96 -46.32
C TRP A 85 7.75 -17.96 -46.41
N ILE A 86 6.54 -17.45 -46.65
CA ILE A 86 5.38 -18.25 -47.05
C ILE A 86 5.16 -18.03 -48.55
N SER A 87 5.12 -19.15 -49.27
CA SER A 87 4.90 -19.30 -50.70
C SER A 87 3.70 -18.51 -51.23
N LYS A 88 3.85 -17.96 -52.43
CA LYS A 88 2.73 -17.48 -53.25
C LYS A 88 1.79 -18.65 -53.54
N GLU A 89 0.62 -18.69 -52.90
CA GLU A 89 -0.46 -19.60 -53.27
C GLU A 89 -1.78 -18.87 -53.52
N LEU A 90 -2.45 -19.29 -54.60
CA LEU A 90 -3.59 -18.67 -55.25
C LEU A 90 -4.87 -18.73 -54.40
N LEU A 91 -5.45 -17.57 -54.09
CA LEU A 91 -6.85 -17.46 -53.70
C LEU A 91 -7.77 -17.65 -54.93
N PRO A 92 -9.01 -18.17 -54.74
CA PRO A 92 -10.02 -18.18 -55.80
C PRO A 92 -10.29 -16.76 -56.34
N PRO A 93 -10.55 -16.59 -57.66
CA PRO A 93 -10.65 -15.27 -58.31
C PRO A 93 -11.67 -14.32 -57.66
N ASP A 94 -12.76 -14.86 -57.11
CA ASP A 94 -13.88 -14.08 -56.59
C ASP A 94 -13.60 -13.39 -55.24
N LEU A 95 -12.54 -13.80 -54.52
CA LEU A 95 -12.18 -13.28 -53.18
C LEU A 95 -11.01 -12.29 -53.19
N VAL A 96 -10.29 -12.18 -54.31
CA VAL A 96 -9.13 -11.27 -54.46
C VAL A 96 -9.56 -9.80 -54.40
N GLY A 97 -10.71 -9.47 -55.00
CA GLY A 97 -11.24 -8.09 -55.03
C GLY A 97 -11.73 -7.54 -53.68
N PHE A 98 -12.07 -8.42 -52.72
CA PHE A 98 -12.45 -8.02 -51.36
C PHE A 98 -11.24 -7.78 -50.45
N ARG A 99 -10.11 -8.45 -50.75
CA ARG A 99 -8.83 -8.23 -50.06
C ARG A 99 -8.20 -6.90 -50.42
N GLU A 100 -8.20 -6.55 -51.71
CA GLU A 100 -7.63 -5.29 -52.22
C GLU A 100 -8.38 -4.04 -51.75
N LYS A 101 -9.65 -4.17 -51.31
CA LYS A 101 -10.47 -3.07 -50.77
C LYS A 101 -10.47 -2.97 -49.23
N GLY A 102 -9.69 -3.80 -48.52
CA GLY A 102 -9.62 -3.77 -47.05
C GLY A 102 -10.86 -4.30 -46.32
N PHE A 103 -11.75 -5.04 -47.01
CA PHE A 103 -12.95 -5.64 -46.40
C PHE A 103 -12.70 -7.01 -45.74
N LEU A 104 -11.54 -7.63 -45.99
CA LEU A 104 -11.07 -8.87 -45.35
C LEU A 104 -10.09 -8.58 -44.21
N ASP A 105 -10.40 -7.60 -43.37
CA ASP A 105 -9.66 -7.34 -42.14
C ASP A 105 -10.23 -8.25 -41.04
N PHE A 106 -9.47 -9.30 -40.69
CA PHE A 106 -9.87 -10.34 -39.73
C PHE A 106 -9.70 -9.90 -38.27
N GLY A 107 -9.82 -8.61 -37.99
CA GLY A 107 -9.71 -8.04 -36.65
C GLY A 107 -8.28 -7.97 -36.13
N ASP A 108 -7.27 -7.87 -37.02
CA ASP A 108 -5.85 -7.78 -36.64
C ASP A 108 -5.55 -6.55 -35.73
N ASP A 109 -6.45 -5.57 -35.69
CA ASP A 109 -6.41 -4.36 -34.85
C ASP A 109 -6.87 -4.56 -33.39
N VAL A 110 -7.53 -5.68 -33.05
CA VAL A 110 -8.09 -5.91 -31.69
C VAL A 110 -7.06 -6.61 -30.80
N ARG A 111 -6.06 -5.86 -30.32
CA ARG A 111 -5.17 -6.30 -29.23
C ARG A 111 -5.54 -5.59 -27.93
N ILE A 112 -6.02 -6.36 -26.96
CA ILE A 112 -6.43 -5.84 -25.65
C ILE A 112 -5.47 -6.38 -24.59
N GLU A 113 -4.53 -5.54 -24.18
CA GLU A 113 -3.60 -5.86 -23.09
C GLU A 113 -3.53 -4.70 -22.10
N PRO A 114 -3.77 -4.94 -20.79
CA PRO A 114 -3.42 -3.98 -19.74
C PRO A 114 -1.88 -3.92 -19.59
N THR A 115 -1.21 -3.23 -20.52
CA THR A 115 0.27 -3.17 -20.58
C THR A 115 0.90 -2.22 -19.55
N LYS A 116 0.11 -1.32 -18.95
CA LYS A 116 0.61 -0.27 -18.03
C LYS A 116 1.40 -0.86 -16.86
N LEU A 117 0.91 -1.94 -16.26
CA LEU A 117 1.53 -2.57 -15.10
C LEU A 117 2.77 -3.39 -15.49
N LEU A 118 2.69 -4.13 -16.60
CA LEU A 118 3.83 -4.88 -17.14
C LEU A 118 5.00 -3.95 -17.50
N MET A 119 4.71 -2.82 -18.15
CA MET A 119 5.71 -1.79 -18.45
C MET A 119 6.29 -1.16 -17.18
N LYS A 120 5.50 -1.05 -16.10
CA LYS A 120 6.00 -0.57 -14.80
C LYS A 120 6.98 -1.57 -14.18
N PHE A 121 6.66 -2.87 -14.20
CA PHE A 121 7.58 -3.91 -13.73
C PHE A 121 8.90 -3.93 -14.51
N GLN A 122 8.83 -3.79 -15.84
CA GLN A 122 10.03 -3.70 -16.68
C GLN A 122 10.89 -2.47 -16.35
N ARG A 123 10.28 -1.30 -16.12
CA ARG A 123 11.02 -0.09 -15.69
C ARG A 123 11.66 -0.27 -14.30
N ASP A 124 10.92 -0.86 -13.37
CA ASP A 124 11.42 -1.09 -12.02
C ASP A 124 12.60 -2.09 -12.04
N ALA A 125 12.53 -3.15 -12.84
CA ALA A 125 13.62 -4.12 -13.04
C ALA A 125 14.89 -3.46 -13.61
N HIS A 126 14.77 -2.57 -14.60
CA HIS A 126 15.92 -1.83 -15.15
C HIS A 126 16.52 -0.82 -14.16
N GLY A 127 15.73 -0.28 -13.22
CA GLY A 127 16.20 0.63 -12.16
C GLY A 127 17.00 -0.05 -11.04
N PHE A 128 16.93 -1.38 -10.90
CA PHE A 128 17.70 -2.14 -9.90
C PHE A 128 19.15 -2.41 -10.31
N ASN A 129 19.46 -2.41 -11.61
CA ASN A 129 20.80 -2.76 -12.13
C ASN A 129 21.79 -1.58 -12.23
N PHE A 130 21.39 -0.36 -11.84
CA PHE A 130 22.30 0.78 -11.76
C PHE A 130 22.54 1.22 -10.31
N THR A 131 23.84 1.41 -10.03
CA THR A 131 24.52 2.00 -8.86
C THR A 131 24.61 1.16 -7.57
N SER A 132 25.56 0.22 -7.57
CA SER A 132 26.17 -0.39 -6.37
C SER A 132 27.60 0.13 -6.12
N SER A 133 27.94 1.33 -6.59
CA SER A 133 29.35 1.75 -6.70
C SER A 133 29.81 2.90 -5.79
N SER A 134 29.03 3.36 -4.80
CA SER A 134 29.45 4.48 -3.93
C SER A 134 29.79 4.13 -2.48
N VAL A 135 29.48 2.92 -1.99
CA VAL A 135 29.91 2.48 -0.64
C VAL A 135 30.33 1.01 -0.71
N ASN A 136 31.55 0.69 -0.28
CA ASN A 136 32.14 -0.66 -0.20
C ASN A 136 31.45 -1.55 0.87
N THR A 137 30.12 -1.63 0.88
CA THR A 137 29.35 -2.46 1.82
C THR A 137 28.62 -3.56 1.07
N THR A 138 29.00 -4.80 1.33
CA THR A 138 28.36 -6.00 0.79
C THR A 138 27.01 -6.20 1.47
N LEU A 139 25.91 -5.82 0.82
CA LEU A 139 24.56 -6.14 1.29
C LEU A 139 24.41 -7.67 1.36
N GLN A 140 24.09 -8.19 2.54
CA GLN A 140 23.97 -9.62 2.77
C GLN A 140 22.51 -10.02 3.03
N ARG A 141 22.04 -11.05 2.32
CA ARG A 141 20.78 -11.74 2.61
C ARG A 141 21.08 -12.98 3.44
N PHE A 142 20.29 -13.21 4.48
CA PHE A 142 20.49 -14.29 5.44
C PHE A 142 19.49 -15.44 5.25
N GLY A 143 18.24 -15.12 4.92
CA GLY A 143 17.22 -16.12 4.59
C GLY A 143 16.83 -17.03 5.75
N PHE A 144 16.62 -16.49 6.94
CA PHE A 144 16.28 -17.26 8.14
C PHE A 144 14.81 -17.63 8.23
N ARG A 145 13.91 -16.83 7.65
CA ARG A 145 12.48 -17.15 7.55
C ARG A 145 12.06 -17.31 6.10
N LYS A 146 11.08 -18.20 5.88
CA LYS A 146 10.39 -18.30 4.59
C LYS A 146 9.51 -17.06 4.35
N PRO A 147 9.36 -16.60 3.09
CA PRO A 147 8.41 -15.55 2.76
C PRO A 147 6.99 -16.01 3.10
N LYS A 148 6.23 -15.16 3.79
CA LYS A 148 4.88 -15.46 4.28
C LYS A 148 3.82 -14.81 3.41
N LEU A 149 2.85 -15.59 2.95
CA LEU A 149 1.68 -15.13 2.19
C LEU A 149 0.39 -15.42 2.94
N ALA A 150 -0.50 -14.42 2.98
CA ALA A 150 -1.86 -14.61 3.46
C ALA A 150 -2.81 -14.78 2.27
N LEU A 151 -3.65 -15.81 2.29
CA LEU A 151 -4.75 -16.01 1.36
C LEU A 151 -6.06 -15.65 2.04
N VAL A 152 -6.86 -14.79 1.44
CA VAL A 152 -8.13 -14.30 2.01
C VAL A 152 -9.27 -14.69 1.08
N PHE A 153 -10.23 -15.46 1.59
CA PHE A 153 -11.38 -15.96 0.85
C PHE A 153 -12.71 -15.41 1.39
N GLY A 154 -13.70 -15.30 0.50
CA GLY A 154 -15.08 -15.06 0.90
C GLY A 154 -15.73 -16.29 1.54
N ASP A 155 -15.43 -17.49 1.04
CA ASP A 155 -15.84 -18.77 1.60
C ASP A 155 -14.84 -19.89 1.26
N LEU A 156 -15.02 -21.05 1.88
CA LEU A 156 -14.24 -22.28 1.60
C LEU A 156 -15.12 -23.39 0.98
N LEU A 157 -16.00 -23.04 0.04
CA LEU A 157 -16.80 -24.00 -0.71
C LEU A 157 -15.96 -24.74 -1.75
N ALA A 158 -16.37 -25.95 -2.11
CA ALA A 158 -15.71 -26.70 -3.18
C ALA A 158 -16.06 -26.08 -4.54
N ASP A 159 -15.28 -25.09 -4.97
CA ASP A 159 -15.46 -24.41 -6.25
C ASP A 159 -14.16 -24.46 -7.10
N PRO A 160 -14.24 -24.10 -8.39
CA PRO A 160 -13.07 -24.13 -9.26
C PRO A 160 -11.94 -23.20 -8.79
N GLU A 161 -12.25 -22.10 -8.10
CA GLU A 161 -11.22 -21.20 -7.57
C GLU A 161 -10.46 -21.78 -6.40
N GLN A 162 -11.11 -22.55 -5.53
CA GLN A 162 -10.42 -23.29 -4.49
C GLN A 162 -9.51 -24.37 -5.11
N VAL A 163 -9.92 -25.03 -6.20
CA VAL A 163 -9.04 -25.96 -6.93
C VAL A 163 -7.80 -25.23 -7.46
N LEU A 164 -8.00 -24.07 -8.09
CA LEU A 164 -6.92 -23.20 -8.57
C LEU A 164 -5.98 -22.81 -7.43
N MET A 165 -6.52 -22.25 -6.35
CA MET A 165 -5.77 -21.67 -5.25
C MET A 165 -5.05 -22.73 -4.41
N VAL A 166 -5.63 -23.92 -4.23
CA VAL A 166 -4.95 -25.07 -3.60
C VAL A 166 -3.80 -25.56 -4.48
N SER A 167 -4.00 -25.66 -5.80
CA SER A 167 -2.94 -26.07 -6.73
C SER A 167 -1.77 -25.09 -6.73
N LEU A 168 -2.09 -23.79 -6.81
CA LEU A 168 -1.11 -22.71 -6.70
C LEU A 168 -0.36 -22.76 -5.36
N SER A 169 -1.08 -22.99 -4.26
CA SER A 169 -0.49 -23.01 -2.93
C SER A 169 0.52 -24.15 -2.74
N LYS A 170 0.24 -25.34 -3.30
CA LYS A 170 1.22 -26.45 -3.30
C LYS A 170 2.50 -26.07 -4.05
N ALA A 171 2.36 -25.50 -5.25
CA ALA A 171 3.51 -25.06 -6.03
C ALA A 171 4.32 -23.98 -5.29
N LEU A 172 3.63 -23.01 -4.65
CA LEU A 172 4.27 -21.96 -3.87
C LEU A 172 4.97 -22.50 -2.60
N GLN A 173 4.41 -23.50 -1.92
CA GLN A 173 5.08 -24.16 -0.78
C GLN A 173 6.39 -24.83 -1.18
N GLU A 174 6.44 -25.49 -2.34
CA GLU A 174 7.65 -26.10 -2.90
C GLU A 174 8.71 -25.06 -3.32
N ILE A 175 8.25 -23.92 -3.85
CA ILE A 175 9.09 -22.75 -4.15
C ILE A 175 9.70 -22.18 -2.86
N GLY A 176 9.07 -22.38 -1.71
CA GLY A 176 9.58 -22.02 -0.38
C GLY A 176 8.73 -21.00 0.37
N TYR A 177 7.51 -20.70 -0.09
CA TYR A 177 6.58 -19.83 0.63
C TYR A 177 5.93 -20.55 1.82
N ALA A 178 5.67 -19.81 2.89
CA ALA A 178 4.79 -20.22 3.98
C ALA A 178 3.43 -19.53 3.76
N ILE A 179 2.35 -20.31 3.83
CA ILE A 179 1.01 -19.85 3.48
C ILE A 179 0.09 -19.99 4.69
N GLU A 180 -0.73 -18.99 4.94
CA GLU A 180 -1.79 -19.00 5.96
C GLU A 180 -3.10 -18.55 5.30
N VAL A 181 -4.21 -19.21 5.63
CA VAL A 181 -5.51 -19.01 5.00
C VAL A 181 -6.49 -18.35 5.96
N TYR A 182 -7.20 -17.34 5.46
CA TYR A 182 -8.25 -16.60 6.13
C TYR A 182 -9.54 -16.67 5.32
N SER A 183 -10.67 -16.94 5.96
CA SER A 183 -11.97 -16.95 5.28
C SER A 183 -13.05 -16.27 6.10
N LEU A 184 -14.00 -15.59 5.45
CA LEU A 184 -15.17 -15.00 6.12
C LEU A 184 -16.23 -16.05 6.49
N GLU A 185 -16.39 -17.07 5.64
CA GLU A 185 -17.30 -18.19 5.86
C GLU A 185 -16.54 -19.52 5.83
N ASP A 186 -16.93 -20.46 6.68
CA ASP A 186 -16.35 -21.81 6.69
C ASP A 186 -16.93 -22.68 5.56
N GLY A 187 -16.30 -23.80 5.24
CA GLY A 187 -16.74 -24.69 4.19
C GLY A 187 -15.95 -26.01 4.09
N PRO A 188 -16.37 -26.94 3.22
CA PRO A 188 -15.80 -28.29 3.13
C PRO A 188 -14.30 -28.30 2.79
N VAL A 189 -13.81 -27.28 2.07
CA VAL A 189 -12.41 -27.17 1.64
C VAL A 189 -11.48 -26.86 2.82
N ASN A 190 -12.00 -26.42 3.97
CA ASN A 190 -11.20 -26.26 5.20
C ASN A 190 -10.42 -27.54 5.53
N SER A 191 -11.06 -28.70 5.41
CA SER A 191 -10.41 -30.01 5.62
C SER A 191 -9.26 -30.30 4.64
N ILE A 192 -9.33 -29.78 3.41
CA ILE A 192 -8.31 -29.94 2.37
C ILE A 192 -7.09 -29.08 2.72
N TRP A 193 -7.30 -27.82 3.10
CA TRP A 193 -6.23 -26.92 3.54
C TRP A 193 -5.49 -27.46 4.78
N GLN A 194 -6.23 -28.00 5.76
CA GLN A 194 -5.63 -28.61 6.95
C GLN A 194 -4.80 -29.85 6.62
N LYS A 195 -5.27 -30.73 5.72
CA LYS A 195 -4.50 -31.91 5.24
C LYS A 195 -3.20 -31.51 4.53
N MET A 196 -3.16 -30.32 3.93
CA MET A 196 -1.97 -29.74 3.31
C MET A 196 -1.01 -29.10 4.34
N GLY A 197 -1.35 -29.11 5.62
CA GLY A 197 -0.56 -28.47 6.67
C GLY A 197 -0.66 -26.95 6.68
N VAL A 198 -1.68 -26.37 6.03
CA VAL A 198 -1.92 -24.92 6.00
C VAL A 198 -2.91 -24.54 7.09
N PRO A 199 -2.57 -23.58 7.99
CA PRO A 199 -3.50 -23.11 9.01
C PRO A 199 -4.62 -22.29 8.37
N VAL A 200 -5.86 -22.56 8.80
CA VAL A 200 -7.07 -21.86 8.36
C VAL A 200 -7.68 -21.13 9.55
N THR A 201 -7.93 -19.83 9.40
CA THR A 201 -8.60 -19.00 10.40
C THR A 201 -9.90 -18.44 9.83
N ILE A 202 -11.02 -18.74 10.49
CA ILE A 202 -12.33 -18.21 10.10
C ILE A 202 -12.57 -16.87 10.80
N LEU A 203 -12.79 -15.82 10.02
CA LEU A 203 -13.06 -14.47 10.47
C LEU A 203 -14.55 -14.29 10.70
N LYS A 204 -14.93 -13.86 11.91
CA LYS A 204 -16.35 -13.63 12.23
C LYS A 204 -16.80 -12.29 11.62
N PRO A 205 -17.86 -12.25 10.80
CA PRO A 205 -18.30 -11.03 10.12
C PRO A 205 -18.91 -9.95 11.05
N ASN A 206 -19.22 -10.30 12.31
CA ASN A 206 -19.98 -9.45 13.24
C ASN A 206 -19.15 -8.76 14.34
N GLN A 207 -17.82 -8.70 14.22
CA GLN A 207 -17.03 -7.86 15.15
C GLN A 207 -16.70 -6.53 14.48
N GLU A 208 -17.14 -5.45 15.12
CA GLU A 208 -16.93 -4.03 14.79
C GLU A 208 -15.45 -3.58 14.86
N SER A 209 -14.52 -4.50 14.63
CA SER A 209 -13.08 -4.29 14.60
C SER A 209 -12.49 -5.16 13.50
N SER A 210 -12.73 -4.79 12.24
CA SER A 210 -12.38 -5.60 11.06
C SER A 210 -10.88 -5.95 10.96
N CYS A 211 -10.02 -5.23 11.67
CA CYS A 211 -8.57 -5.43 11.65
C CYS A 211 -8.02 -6.09 12.93
N VAL A 212 -8.39 -7.34 13.22
CA VAL A 212 -7.84 -8.12 14.35
C VAL A 212 -6.55 -8.88 13.98
N ILE A 213 -6.07 -8.74 12.74
CA ILE A 213 -4.86 -9.42 12.26
C ILE A 213 -3.76 -8.40 12.01
N ASP A 214 -2.55 -8.70 12.52
CA ASP A 214 -1.34 -7.97 12.14
C ASP A 214 -0.92 -8.34 10.71
N TRP A 215 -1.52 -7.67 9.72
CA TRP A 215 -1.20 -7.92 8.31
C TRP A 215 0.24 -7.58 7.93
N LEU A 216 0.97 -6.80 8.75
CA LEU A 216 2.40 -6.51 8.51
C LEU A 216 3.31 -7.71 8.80
N SER A 217 2.76 -8.79 9.37
CA SER A 217 3.49 -10.06 9.54
C SER A 217 3.63 -10.85 8.23
N TYR A 218 2.89 -10.48 7.18
CA TYR A 218 2.94 -11.09 5.86
C TYR A 218 3.74 -10.23 4.88
N ASP A 219 4.47 -10.89 3.98
CA ASP A 219 5.22 -10.24 2.92
C ASP A 219 4.31 -9.87 1.73
N GLY A 220 3.17 -10.57 1.58
CA GLY A 220 2.15 -10.29 0.58
C GLY A 220 0.81 -10.95 0.88
N ILE A 221 -0.27 -10.39 0.31
CA ILE A 221 -1.64 -10.85 0.55
C ILE A 221 -2.32 -11.08 -0.79
N ILE A 222 -2.97 -12.24 -0.94
CA ILE A 222 -3.82 -12.57 -2.08
C ILE A 222 -5.26 -12.66 -1.57
N VAL A 223 -6.10 -11.76 -2.06
CA VAL A 223 -7.54 -11.74 -1.76
C VAL A 223 -8.26 -12.36 -2.95
N ASN A 224 -9.19 -13.28 -2.70
CA ASN A 224 -9.96 -13.95 -3.74
C ASN A 224 -11.46 -13.67 -3.62
N SER A 225 -12.11 -13.48 -4.77
CA SER A 225 -13.52 -13.12 -4.94
C SER A 225 -13.88 -11.69 -4.51
N LEU A 226 -15.01 -11.20 -5.02
CA LEU A 226 -15.57 -9.90 -4.64
C LEU A 226 -16.10 -9.87 -3.20
N ARG A 227 -16.44 -11.03 -2.62
CA ARG A 227 -17.11 -11.11 -1.31
C ARG A 227 -16.17 -10.79 -0.15
N ALA A 228 -14.87 -10.94 -0.37
CA ALA A 228 -13.83 -10.52 0.56
C ALA A 228 -13.66 -8.98 0.64
N ARG A 229 -14.54 -8.20 -0.02
CA ARG A 229 -14.56 -6.73 0.02
C ARG A 229 -14.49 -6.16 1.45
N SER A 230 -15.15 -6.78 2.43
CA SER A 230 -15.14 -6.29 3.82
C SER A 230 -13.72 -6.11 4.38
N MET A 231 -12.77 -6.93 3.94
CA MET A 231 -11.36 -6.87 4.35
C MET A 231 -10.61 -5.67 3.79
N PHE A 232 -11.08 -5.07 2.69
CA PHE A 232 -10.46 -3.88 2.13
C PHE A 232 -10.60 -2.65 3.03
N THR A 233 -11.59 -2.63 3.92
CA THR A 233 -11.70 -1.58 4.95
C THR A 233 -10.41 -1.52 5.78
N CYS A 234 -9.90 -2.68 6.22
CA CYS A 234 -8.63 -2.80 6.93
C CYS A 234 -7.44 -2.41 6.08
N PHE A 235 -7.39 -2.91 4.84
CA PHE A 235 -6.24 -2.67 3.96
C PHE A 235 -6.11 -1.20 3.56
N MET A 236 -7.21 -0.44 3.51
CA MET A 236 -7.20 0.98 3.20
C MET A 236 -6.66 1.86 4.34
N GLN A 237 -6.63 1.34 5.58
CA GLN A 237 -6.16 2.06 6.75
C GLN A 237 -4.63 1.98 6.91
N GLU A 238 -4.00 3.01 7.48
CA GLU A 238 -2.62 2.91 7.96
C GLU A 238 -2.58 1.97 9.17
N PRO A 239 -1.56 1.10 9.30
CA PRO A 239 -0.32 1.02 8.52
C PRO A 239 -0.41 0.04 7.34
N PHE A 240 -1.53 -0.67 7.19
CA PHE A 240 -1.70 -1.74 6.20
C PHE A 240 -1.77 -1.24 4.76
N LYS A 241 -1.98 0.06 4.54
CA LYS A 241 -1.98 0.69 3.21
C LYS A 241 -0.72 0.44 2.38
N SER A 242 0.44 0.23 3.00
CA SER A 242 1.71 -0.03 2.30
C SER A 242 1.89 -1.48 1.86
N LEU A 243 1.00 -2.39 2.27
CA LEU A 243 1.14 -3.82 1.98
C LEU A 243 0.83 -4.15 0.52
N PRO A 244 1.67 -5.00 -0.12
CA PRO A 244 1.44 -5.49 -1.46
C PRO A 244 0.22 -6.44 -1.46
N LEU A 245 -0.82 -6.05 -2.19
CA LEU A 245 -2.11 -6.73 -2.23
C LEU A 245 -2.46 -7.15 -3.66
N ILE A 246 -2.64 -8.45 -3.88
CA ILE A 246 -3.16 -9.03 -5.13
C ILE A 246 -4.63 -9.34 -4.90
N TRP A 247 -5.51 -8.83 -5.75
CA TRP A 247 -6.93 -9.16 -5.71
C TRP A 247 -7.32 -9.95 -6.95
N VAL A 248 -7.77 -11.17 -6.76
CA VAL A 248 -8.21 -12.07 -7.82
C VAL A 248 -9.72 -11.95 -7.98
N ILE A 249 -10.15 -11.57 -9.18
CA ILE A 249 -11.55 -11.39 -9.55
C ILE A 249 -11.84 -12.23 -10.79
N ASN A 250 -12.81 -13.13 -10.68
CA ASN A 250 -13.26 -13.97 -11.78
C ASN A 250 -14.75 -13.77 -12.09
N GLU A 251 -15.48 -13.04 -11.24
CA GLU A 251 -16.91 -12.84 -11.42
C GLU A 251 -17.21 -11.71 -12.42
N GLU A 252 -18.25 -11.87 -13.23
CA GLU A 252 -18.76 -10.81 -14.12
C GLU A 252 -19.82 -9.92 -13.43
N THR A 253 -20.33 -10.36 -12.28
CA THR A 253 -21.57 -9.83 -11.68
C THR A 253 -21.49 -8.34 -11.35
N LEU A 254 -20.35 -7.87 -10.83
CA LEU A 254 -20.19 -6.45 -10.48
C LEU A 254 -20.02 -5.58 -11.73
N ALA A 255 -19.34 -6.06 -12.78
CA ALA A 255 -19.24 -5.31 -14.04
C ALA A 255 -20.60 -5.17 -14.75
N VAL A 256 -21.45 -6.20 -14.69
CA VAL A 256 -22.83 -6.09 -15.21
C VAL A 256 -23.64 -5.08 -14.38
N ARG A 257 -23.50 -5.11 -13.05
CA ARG A 257 -24.19 -4.18 -12.14
C ARG A 257 -23.68 -2.75 -12.25
N SER A 258 -22.41 -2.52 -12.57
CA SER A 258 -21.86 -1.17 -12.69
C SER A 258 -22.52 -0.36 -13.82
N ARG A 259 -22.85 -1.03 -14.94
CA ARG A 259 -23.66 -0.42 -16.01
C ARG A 259 -25.03 0.02 -15.52
N GLN A 260 -25.64 -0.76 -14.64
CA GLN A 260 -26.91 -0.39 -14.00
C GLN A 260 -26.73 0.82 -13.09
N TYR A 261 -25.69 0.86 -12.26
CA TYR A 261 -25.40 2.02 -11.38
C TYR A 261 -25.22 3.32 -12.18
N ASN A 262 -24.56 3.25 -13.35
CA ASN A 262 -24.43 4.39 -14.25
C ASN A 262 -25.78 4.83 -14.83
N SER A 263 -26.66 3.89 -15.18
CA SER A 263 -28.00 4.20 -15.69
C SER A 263 -28.95 4.75 -14.62
N THR A 264 -28.81 4.34 -13.35
CA THR A 264 -29.66 4.76 -12.23
C THR A 264 -29.13 5.98 -11.48
N GLY A 265 -27.93 6.46 -11.80
CA GLY A 265 -27.32 7.64 -11.17
C GLY A 265 -26.70 7.38 -9.78
N GLN A 266 -26.43 6.13 -9.41
CA GLN A 266 -25.80 5.75 -8.13
C GLN A 266 -24.28 5.96 -8.16
N THR A 267 -23.86 7.21 -8.31
CA THR A 267 -22.44 7.57 -8.47
C THR A 267 -21.60 7.29 -7.23
N GLU A 268 -22.16 7.44 -6.03
CA GLU A 268 -21.45 7.23 -4.76
C GLU A 268 -20.96 5.78 -4.61
N LEU A 269 -21.84 4.80 -4.85
CA LEU A 269 -21.53 3.37 -4.80
C LEU A 269 -20.43 3.00 -5.81
N LEU A 270 -20.48 3.61 -7.00
CA LEU A 270 -19.46 3.43 -8.03
C LEU A 270 -18.11 4.08 -7.64
N THR A 271 -18.13 5.26 -7.01
CA THR A 271 -16.90 5.89 -6.49
C THR A 271 -16.26 5.09 -5.36
N ASP A 272 -17.06 4.48 -4.50
CA ASP A 272 -16.57 3.63 -3.43
C ASP A 272 -15.90 2.34 -3.97
N TRP A 273 -16.51 1.66 -4.93
CA TRP A 273 -15.85 0.54 -5.62
C TRP A 273 -14.54 0.99 -6.28
N LYS A 274 -14.51 2.13 -6.98
CA LYS A 274 -13.26 2.67 -7.56
C LYS A 274 -12.18 2.89 -6.49
N LYS A 275 -12.54 3.38 -5.31
CA LYS A 275 -11.61 3.56 -4.19
C LYS A 275 -11.02 2.22 -3.74
N ILE A 276 -11.84 1.18 -3.61
CA ILE A 276 -11.40 -0.17 -3.22
C ILE A 276 -10.50 -0.80 -4.29
N PHE A 277 -10.88 -0.73 -5.56
CA PHE A 277 -10.05 -1.21 -6.67
C PHE A 277 -8.70 -0.48 -6.72
N SER A 278 -8.66 0.82 -6.43
CA SER A 278 -7.41 1.60 -6.39
C SER A 278 -6.45 1.18 -5.26
N ARG A 279 -6.96 0.53 -4.20
CA ARG A 279 -6.13 0.02 -3.10
C ARG A 279 -5.36 -1.23 -3.49
N ALA A 280 -5.93 -2.10 -4.34
CA ALA A 280 -5.23 -3.30 -4.79
C ALA A 280 -3.95 -2.92 -5.55
N SER A 281 -2.82 -3.54 -5.18
CA SER A 281 -1.56 -3.31 -5.90
C SER A 281 -1.64 -3.88 -7.31
N VAL A 282 -2.30 -5.04 -7.44
CA VAL A 282 -2.62 -5.70 -8.71
C VAL A 282 -4.00 -6.33 -8.60
N VAL A 283 -4.84 -6.16 -9.63
CA VAL A 283 -6.08 -6.91 -9.80
C VAL A 283 -5.86 -7.93 -10.91
N VAL A 284 -5.99 -9.22 -10.58
CA VAL A 284 -5.74 -10.35 -11.47
C VAL A 284 -7.06 -10.88 -12.00
N PHE A 285 -7.11 -11.04 -13.32
CA PHE A 285 -8.20 -11.69 -14.05
C PHE A 285 -7.70 -12.96 -14.75
N HIS A 286 -8.57 -13.98 -14.85
CA HIS A 286 -8.24 -15.25 -15.51
C HIS A 286 -8.62 -15.32 -17.00
N ASN A 287 -9.30 -14.29 -17.49
CA ASN A 287 -9.71 -14.15 -18.88
C ASN A 287 -9.49 -12.69 -19.32
N TYR A 288 -9.08 -12.49 -20.57
CA TYR A 288 -8.93 -11.18 -21.21
C TYR A 288 -10.26 -10.43 -21.41
N LEU A 289 -11.41 -11.10 -21.31
CA LEU A 289 -12.73 -10.47 -21.36
C LEU A 289 -13.04 -9.64 -20.11
N LEU A 290 -12.75 -10.18 -18.92
CA LEU A 290 -13.04 -9.54 -17.65
C LEU A 290 -12.47 -8.11 -17.50
N PRO A 291 -11.19 -7.82 -17.79
CA PRO A 291 -10.68 -6.46 -17.66
C PRO A 291 -11.41 -5.45 -18.57
N ILE A 292 -11.97 -5.88 -19.71
CA ILE A 292 -12.80 -5.03 -20.57
C ILE A 292 -14.13 -4.72 -19.88
N LEU A 293 -14.78 -5.73 -19.31
CA LEU A 293 -16.02 -5.54 -18.56
C LEU A 293 -15.80 -4.62 -17.34
N TYR A 294 -14.63 -4.73 -16.70
CA TYR A 294 -14.25 -3.95 -15.52
C TYR A 294 -13.57 -2.60 -15.85
N THR A 295 -13.58 -2.13 -17.10
CA THR A 295 -12.91 -0.88 -17.52
C THR A 295 -13.31 0.33 -16.67
N GLU A 296 -14.54 0.40 -16.18
CA GLU A 296 -15.02 1.49 -15.30
C GLU A 296 -14.23 1.59 -13.98
N PHE A 297 -13.58 0.52 -13.55
CA PHE A 297 -12.80 0.43 -12.31
C PHE A 297 -11.28 0.42 -12.55
N ASP A 298 -10.80 0.59 -13.79
CA ASP A 298 -9.36 0.54 -14.11
C ASP A 298 -8.60 1.70 -13.46
N ALA A 299 -7.79 1.38 -12.44
CA ALA A 299 -6.85 2.30 -11.81
C ALA A 299 -5.42 2.20 -12.42
N GLY A 300 -5.25 1.46 -13.51
CA GLY A 300 -3.96 1.11 -14.10
C GLY A 300 -3.26 -0.05 -13.40
N ASN A 301 -4.01 -0.85 -12.62
CA ASN A 301 -3.51 -1.96 -11.80
C ASN A 301 -4.00 -3.34 -12.26
N PHE A 302 -4.63 -3.44 -13.43
CA PHE A 302 -5.13 -4.69 -13.96
C PHE A 302 -4.00 -5.56 -14.53
N TYR A 303 -4.13 -6.87 -14.35
CA TYR A 303 -3.21 -7.89 -14.83
C TYR A 303 -4.00 -9.14 -15.21
N VAL A 304 -3.59 -9.84 -16.28
CA VAL A 304 -4.29 -11.04 -16.75
C VAL A 304 -3.36 -12.23 -16.64
N ILE A 305 -3.81 -13.29 -15.99
CA ILE A 305 -3.15 -14.60 -15.93
C ILE A 305 -4.14 -15.60 -16.52
N PRO A 306 -4.03 -15.96 -17.82
CA PRO A 306 -5.01 -16.81 -18.45
C PRO A 306 -5.07 -18.20 -17.78
N GLY A 307 -6.28 -18.75 -17.71
CA GLY A 307 -6.51 -20.12 -17.28
C GLY A 307 -7.33 -20.25 -16.00
N SER A 308 -8.32 -21.14 -16.04
CA SER A 308 -9.16 -21.50 -14.90
C SER A 308 -9.63 -22.96 -15.04
N PRO A 309 -9.75 -23.73 -13.95
CA PRO A 309 -10.34 -25.07 -13.95
C PRO A 309 -11.87 -25.06 -14.14
N GLU A 310 -12.49 -23.88 -14.22
CA GLU A 310 -13.95 -23.69 -14.22
C GLU A 310 -14.69 -24.44 -15.33
N GLU A 311 -14.21 -24.38 -16.58
CA GLU A 311 -14.91 -25.02 -17.70
C GLU A 311 -14.88 -26.56 -17.62
N VAL A 312 -13.79 -27.13 -17.08
CA VAL A 312 -13.67 -28.57 -16.83
C VAL A 312 -14.62 -29.00 -15.71
N CYS A 313 -14.73 -28.21 -14.65
CA CYS A 313 -15.66 -28.44 -13.54
C CYS A 313 -17.12 -28.39 -14.00
N LYS A 314 -17.50 -27.38 -14.79
CA LYS A 314 -18.86 -27.24 -15.34
C LYS A 314 -19.25 -28.43 -16.23
N ALA A 315 -18.32 -28.91 -17.05
CA ALA A 315 -18.58 -30.03 -17.97
C ALA A 315 -18.86 -31.36 -17.27
N LYS A 316 -18.31 -31.61 -16.07
CA LYS A 316 -18.59 -32.85 -15.30
C LYS A 316 -20.01 -32.93 -14.77
N ASN A 317 -20.65 -31.78 -14.54
CA ASN A 317 -21.97 -31.68 -13.92
C ASN A 317 -23.12 -31.77 -14.94
N LEU A 318 -22.80 -31.92 -16.22
CA LEU A 318 -23.78 -32.07 -17.29
C LEU A 318 -23.98 -33.57 -17.56
N GLU A 319 -25.18 -34.07 -17.26
CA GLU A 319 -25.57 -35.45 -17.56
C GLU A 319 -25.76 -35.64 -19.07
N PHE A 320 -25.27 -36.75 -19.63
CA PHE A 320 -25.43 -37.06 -21.05
C PHE A 320 -26.88 -37.49 -21.33
N PRO A 321 -27.67 -36.74 -22.13
CA PRO A 321 -28.96 -37.22 -22.59
C PRO A 321 -28.75 -38.37 -23.58
N PRO A 322 -29.68 -39.32 -23.69
CA PRO A 322 -29.63 -40.36 -24.71
C PRO A 322 -29.64 -39.78 -26.13
N GLN A 323 -28.86 -40.43 -27.00
CA GLN A 323 -28.68 -40.12 -28.42
C GLN A 323 -30.01 -39.85 -29.12
N LYS A 324 -30.15 -38.68 -29.73
CA LYS A 324 -31.14 -38.43 -30.78
C LYS A 324 -30.57 -38.90 -32.12
N ASP A 325 -31.43 -39.33 -33.04
CA ASP A 325 -31.03 -39.82 -34.37
C ASP A 325 -30.45 -38.73 -35.30
N ASP A 326 -30.39 -37.46 -34.85
CA ASP A 326 -29.91 -36.32 -35.64
C ASP A 326 -28.49 -35.91 -35.23
N VAL A 327 -27.59 -35.71 -36.20
CA VAL A 327 -26.24 -35.13 -36.05
C VAL A 327 -26.31 -33.60 -36.01
N VAL A 328 -25.81 -32.99 -34.94
CA VAL A 328 -25.80 -31.54 -34.74
C VAL A 328 -24.39 -30.97 -34.84
N ILE A 329 -24.16 -30.08 -35.80
CA ILE A 329 -22.90 -29.32 -35.94
C ILE A 329 -23.10 -27.92 -35.36
N SER A 330 -22.33 -27.56 -34.33
CA SER A 330 -22.35 -26.20 -33.77
C SER A 330 -21.16 -25.38 -34.23
N ILE A 331 -21.43 -24.25 -34.88
CA ILE A 331 -20.44 -23.23 -35.22
C ILE A 331 -20.38 -22.23 -34.07
N VAL A 332 -19.22 -22.16 -33.41
CA VAL A 332 -18.95 -21.28 -32.26
C VAL A 332 -17.93 -20.22 -32.63
N GLY A 333 -18.09 -18.99 -32.15
CA GLY A 333 -17.15 -17.91 -32.42
C GLY A 333 -16.42 -17.40 -31.18
N SER A 334 -15.55 -16.43 -31.40
CA SER A 334 -14.93 -15.62 -30.34
C SER A 334 -15.99 -14.95 -29.47
N GLN A 335 -15.67 -14.80 -28.18
CA GLN A 335 -16.44 -13.98 -27.25
C GLN A 335 -16.33 -12.48 -27.58
N PHE A 336 -15.31 -12.08 -28.34
CA PHE A 336 -15.12 -10.69 -28.79
C PHE A 336 -15.90 -10.44 -30.09
N LEU A 337 -16.66 -9.34 -30.11
CA LEU A 337 -17.38 -8.90 -31.30
C LEU A 337 -16.48 -8.05 -32.20
N TYR A 338 -16.35 -8.42 -33.47
CA TYR A 338 -15.62 -7.65 -34.48
C TYR A 338 -16.31 -7.70 -35.85
N LYS A 339 -16.00 -6.72 -36.71
CA LYS A 339 -16.73 -6.46 -37.97
C LYS A 339 -16.68 -7.63 -38.97
N GLY A 340 -15.68 -8.51 -38.89
CA GLY A 340 -15.48 -9.64 -39.80
C GLY A 340 -16.28 -10.92 -39.47
N GLN A 341 -16.86 -11.03 -38.27
CA GLN A 341 -17.40 -12.31 -37.76
C GLN A 341 -18.54 -12.91 -38.62
N TRP A 342 -19.42 -12.09 -39.19
CA TRP A 342 -20.52 -12.58 -40.04
C TRP A 342 -20.01 -13.13 -41.39
N LEU A 343 -18.95 -12.54 -41.94
CA LEU A 343 -18.34 -12.97 -43.19
C LEU A 343 -17.65 -14.32 -43.02
N GLU A 344 -16.97 -14.51 -41.89
CA GLU A 344 -16.33 -15.77 -41.53
C GLU A 344 -17.34 -16.90 -41.38
N HIS A 345 -18.46 -16.66 -40.69
CA HIS A 345 -19.54 -17.63 -40.59
C HIS A 345 -20.16 -17.94 -41.96
N ALA A 346 -20.30 -16.97 -42.86
CA ALA A 346 -20.78 -17.19 -44.23
C ALA A 346 -19.83 -18.11 -45.02
N LEU A 347 -18.52 -17.89 -44.89
CA LEU A 347 -17.48 -18.71 -45.53
C LEU A 347 -17.49 -20.16 -45.03
N LEU A 348 -17.70 -20.36 -43.72
CA LEU A 348 -17.82 -21.70 -43.13
C LEU A 348 -19.09 -22.41 -43.62
N LEU A 349 -20.22 -21.71 -43.65
CA LEU A 349 -21.46 -22.25 -44.22
C LEU A 349 -21.28 -22.60 -45.71
N GLN A 350 -20.50 -21.83 -46.47
CA GLN A 350 -20.19 -22.20 -47.85
C GLN A 350 -19.34 -23.49 -47.92
N ALA A 351 -18.38 -23.65 -47.02
CA ALA A 351 -17.50 -24.82 -46.96
C ALA A 351 -18.22 -26.11 -46.51
N LEU A 352 -19.27 -25.99 -45.70
CA LEU A 352 -20.08 -27.13 -45.21
C LEU A 352 -21.15 -27.58 -46.22
N ARG A 353 -21.43 -26.80 -47.26
CA ARG A 353 -22.44 -27.10 -48.28
C ARG A 353 -22.33 -28.50 -48.93
N PRO A 354 -21.14 -29.04 -49.22
CA PRO A 354 -21.00 -30.38 -49.81
C PRO A 354 -21.63 -31.50 -48.99
N LEU A 355 -21.75 -31.34 -47.66
CA LEU A 355 -22.41 -32.31 -46.77
C LEU A 355 -23.89 -32.49 -47.10
N PHE A 356 -24.52 -31.48 -47.71
CA PHE A 356 -25.93 -31.46 -48.08
C PHE A 356 -26.17 -31.73 -49.57
N SER A 357 -25.11 -31.97 -50.36
CA SER A 357 -25.18 -32.03 -51.83
C SER A 357 -24.99 -33.45 -52.42
N GLY A 358 -24.89 -34.49 -51.58
CA GLY A 358 -24.79 -35.91 -52.00
C GLY A 358 -26.10 -36.71 -51.81
N ASN A 359 -26.10 -38.01 -52.16
CA ASN A 359 -27.21 -39.00 -52.16
C ASN A 359 -28.08 -39.12 -50.87
N TYR A 360 -27.91 -38.24 -49.89
CA TYR A 360 -28.71 -38.14 -48.66
C TYR A 360 -30.07 -37.44 -48.85
N LEU A 361 -30.36 -36.92 -50.05
CA LEU A 361 -31.62 -36.23 -50.37
C LEU A 361 -32.81 -37.16 -50.65
N GLU A 362 -32.60 -38.47 -50.85
CA GLU A 362 -33.68 -39.39 -51.24
C GLU A 362 -34.46 -39.99 -50.05
N SER A 363 -34.07 -39.71 -48.80
CA SER A 363 -34.88 -40.03 -47.63
C SER A 363 -35.38 -38.74 -46.98
N ASP A 364 -36.70 -38.62 -46.79
CA ASP A 364 -37.42 -37.47 -46.21
C ASP A 364 -36.99 -37.02 -44.78
N ASN A 365 -35.87 -37.49 -44.24
CA ASN A 365 -35.32 -37.08 -42.95
C ASN A 365 -33.87 -36.58 -43.11
N SER A 366 -33.70 -35.26 -43.23
CA SER A 366 -32.37 -34.65 -43.08
C SER A 366 -31.95 -34.71 -41.60
N HIS A 367 -31.26 -35.79 -41.23
CA HIS A 367 -30.73 -36.01 -39.89
C HIS A 367 -29.59 -35.05 -39.49
N LEU A 368 -29.23 -34.05 -40.31
CA LEU A 368 -28.09 -33.16 -40.04
C LEU A 368 -28.53 -31.70 -39.85
N LYS A 369 -28.17 -31.11 -38.71
CA LYS A 369 -28.55 -29.74 -38.32
C LYS A 369 -27.31 -28.91 -37.99
N ILE A 370 -27.26 -27.67 -38.48
CA ILE A 370 -26.20 -26.70 -38.14
C ILE A 370 -26.78 -25.64 -37.20
N ILE A 371 -26.12 -25.45 -36.06
CA ILE A 371 -26.43 -24.39 -35.10
C ILE A 371 -25.30 -23.36 -35.15
N VAL A 372 -25.62 -22.10 -35.45
CA VAL A 372 -24.64 -21.01 -35.41
C VAL A 372 -24.83 -20.20 -34.14
N LEU A 373 -23.79 -20.15 -33.31
CA LEU A 373 -23.73 -19.38 -32.07
C LEU A 373 -22.99 -18.06 -32.31
N GLY A 374 -23.67 -16.92 -32.08
CA GLY A 374 -23.03 -15.60 -32.16
C GLY A 374 -23.98 -14.41 -32.03
N GLY A 375 -23.44 -13.24 -31.69
CA GLY A 375 -24.15 -11.94 -31.71
C GLY A 375 -25.01 -11.60 -30.48
N GLU A 376 -25.11 -10.29 -30.18
CA GLU A 376 -25.96 -9.71 -29.13
C GLU A 376 -27.45 -9.71 -29.51
N THR A 377 -28.31 -9.55 -28.49
CA THR A 377 -29.78 -9.53 -28.57
C THR A 377 -30.38 -8.42 -29.45
N ALA A 378 -29.61 -7.38 -29.77
CA ALA A 378 -30.09 -6.17 -30.48
C ALA A 378 -29.70 -6.10 -31.97
N SER A 379 -29.02 -7.10 -32.53
CA SER A 379 -28.48 -7.03 -33.91
C SER A 379 -29.31 -7.82 -34.94
N ASN A 380 -29.40 -7.32 -36.17
CA ASN A 380 -29.97 -7.99 -37.35
C ASN A 380 -29.19 -9.26 -37.79
N TYR A 381 -28.36 -9.82 -36.91
CA TYR A 381 -27.43 -10.91 -37.21
C TYR A 381 -28.15 -12.23 -37.49
N SER A 382 -29.25 -12.52 -36.78
CA SER A 382 -30.07 -13.71 -37.07
C SER A 382 -30.63 -13.65 -38.49
N VAL A 383 -31.13 -12.47 -38.91
CA VAL A 383 -31.64 -12.22 -40.26
C VAL A 383 -30.53 -12.38 -41.30
N ALA A 384 -29.31 -11.93 -41.01
CA ALA A 384 -28.16 -12.10 -41.90
C ALA A 384 -27.84 -13.58 -42.12
N ILE A 385 -27.76 -14.39 -41.06
CA ILE A 385 -27.49 -15.84 -41.15
C ILE A 385 -28.62 -16.57 -41.88
N GLU A 386 -29.88 -16.22 -41.61
CA GLU A 386 -31.03 -16.76 -42.34
C GLU A 386 -30.96 -16.43 -43.84
N THR A 387 -30.65 -15.18 -44.18
CA THR A 387 -30.50 -14.75 -45.58
C THR A 387 -29.34 -15.46 -46.28
N ILE A 388 -28.20 -15.64 -45.59
CA ILE A 388 -27.05 -16.40 -46.10
C ILE A 388 -27.43 -17.86 -46.34
N SER A 389 -28.16 -18.49 -45.41
CA SER A 389 -28.59 -19.89 -45.55
C SER A 389 -29.52 -20.10 -46.76
N GLN A 390 -30.44 -19.16 -47.00
CA GLN A 390 -31.34 -19.18 -48.15
C GLN A 390 -30.56 -18.99 -49.47
N ASN A 391 -29.62 -18.03 -49.51
CA ASN A 391 -28.77 -17.80 -50.67
C ASN A 391 -27.87 -18.99 -51.00
N LEU A 392 -27.41 -19.73 -49.98
CA LEU A 392 -26.58 -20.92 -50.13
C LEU A 392 -27.38 -22.21 -50.40
N THR A 393 -28.70 -22.12 -50.63
CA THR A 393 -29.60 -23.24 -50.97
C THR A 393 -29.69 -24.34 -49.92
N TYR A 394 -29.57 -24.00 -48.63
CA TYR A 394 -29.77 -24.96 -47.55
C TYR A 394 -31.25 -25.37 -47.41
N PRO A 395 -31.56 -26.63 -47.01
CA PRO A 395 -32.93 -27.05 -46.71
C PRO A 395 -33.56 -26.17 -45.62
N LYS A 396 -34.88 -25.96 -45.69
CA LYS A 396 -35.60 -25.22 -44.66
C LYS A 396 -35.38 -25.88 -43.29
N GLU A 397 -35.03 -25.07 -42.30
CA GLU A 397 -34.67 -25.49 -40.93
C GLU A 397 -33.32 -26.21 -40.72
N ALA A 398 -32.50 -26.41 -41.75
CA ALA A 398 -31.20 -27.06 -41.60
C ALA A 398 -30.17 -26.20 -40.84
N VAL A 399 -30.22 -24.87 -40.99
CA VAL A 399 -29.35 -23.92 -40.29
C VAL A 399 -30.20 -23.10 -39.33
N LYS A 400 -29.87 -23.12 -38.04
CA LYS A 400 -30.52 -22.32 -36.99
C LYS A 400 -29.51 -21.42 -36.30
N HIS A 401 -29.81 -20.13 -36.24
CA HIS A 401 -29.05 -19.20 -35.41
C HIS A 401 -29.58 -19.26 -33.98
N VAL A 402 -28.71 -19.45 -32.99
CA VAL A 402 -29.10 -19.44 -31.58
C VAL A 402 -28.36 -18.32 -30.84
N ARG A 403 -29.15 -17.52 -30.13
CA ARG A 403 -28.67 -16.38 -29.36
C ARG A 403 -27.88 -16.88 -28.14
N VAL A 404 -26.79 -16.18 -27.82
CA VAL A 404 -25.85 -16.55 -26.75
C VAL A 404 -26.45 -16.40 -25.33
N ALA A 405 -27.67 -15.89 -25.18
CA ALA A 405 -28.32 -15.68 -23.88
C ALA A 405 -28.57 -17.00 -23.10
N GLY A 406 -27.59 -17.40 -22.28
CA GLY A 406 -27.70 -18.39 -21.21
C GLY A 406 -27.85 -19.87 -21.61
N ASN A 407 -27.87 -20.22 -22.90
CA ASN A 407 -28.09 -21.60 -23.36
C ASN A 407 -26.87 -22.26 -24.04
N VAL A 408 -25.68 -21.64 -24.02
CA VAL A 408 -24.47 -22.17 -24.69
C VAL A 408 -24.15 -23.59 -24.23
N ASP A 409 -24.29 -23.85 -22.93
CA ASP A 409 -23.97 -25.14 -22.30
C ASP A 409 -24.84 -26.26 -22.84
N LYS A 410 -26.17 -26.02 -22.90
CA LYS A 410 -27.15 -26.98 -23.45
C LYS A 410 -26.95 -27.22 -24.94
N ILE A 411 -26.44 -26.21 -25.66
CA ILE A 411 -26.21 -26.32 -27.11
C ILE A 411 -24.94 -27.13 -27.36
N LEU A 412 -23.86 -26.88 -26.63
CA LEU A 412 -22.64 -27.68 -26.71
C LEU A 412 -22.87 -29.13 -26.28
N GLU A 413 -23.74 -29.35 -25.28
CA GLU A 413 -24.17 -30.67 -24.84
C GLU A 413 -24.89 -31.44 -25.96
N SER A 414 -25.83 -30.78 -26.65
CA SER A 414 -26.57 -31.37 -27.77
C SER A 414 -25.79 -31.44 -29.09
N SER A 415 -24.58 -30.89 -29.13
CA SER A 415 -23.74 -30.89 -30.34
C SER A 415 -22.97 -32.21 -30.49
N ASP A 416 -22.84 -32.67 -31.72
CA ASP A 416 -22.02 -33.82 -32.11
C ASP A 416 -20.64 -33.37 -32.60
N LEU A 417 -20.57 -32.21 -33.27
CA LEU A 417 -19.33 -31.62 -33.77
C LEU A 417 -19.31 -30.12 -33.44
N VAL A 418 -18.18 -29.62 -32.95
CA VAL A 418 -18.01 -28.18 -32.67
C VAL A 418 -16.96 -27.60 -33.61
N ILE A 419 -17.34 -26.59 -34.40
CA ILE A 419 -16.46 -25.88 -35.34
C ILE A 419 -16.22 -24.48 -34.80
N TYR A 420 -14.97 -24.11 -34.56
CA TYR A 420 -14.60 -22.73 -34.23
C TYR A 420 -14.56 -21.89 -35.49
N GLY A 421 -15.43 -20.89 -35.55
CA GLY A 421 -15.73 -20.10 -36.72
C GLY A 421 -15.18 -18.68 -36.70
N SER A 422 -14.25 -18.37 -35.80
CA SER A 422 -13.58 -17.08 -35.73
C SER A 422 -12.13 -17.17 -36.20
N PHE A 423 -11.71 -16.25 -37.07
CA PHE A 423 -10.33 -16.15 -37.54
C PHE A 423 -9.48 -15.12 -36.79
N LEU A 424 -10.05 -14.49 -35.76
CA LEU A 424 -9.38 -13.60 -34.83
C LEU A 424 -8.38 -14.37 -33.96
N GLU A 425 -7.13 -13.91 -33.93
CA GLU A 425 -6.10 -14.44 -33.02
C GLU A 425 -6.31 -13.87 -31.60
N GLU A 426 -7.05 -14.60 -30.77
CA GLU A 426 -7.22 -14.29 -29.35
C GLU A 426 -5.91 -14.48 -28.57
N GLN A 427 -5.72 -13.76 -27.44
CA GLN A 427 -4.49 -13.85 -26.62
C GLN A 427 -4.40 -15.12 -25.76
N SER A 428 -5.54 -15.76 -25.47
CA SER A 428 -5.65 -17.02 -24.75
C SER A 428 -6.40 -18.04 -25.59
N PHE A 429 -6.32 -19.31 -25.20
CA PHE A 429 -7.13 -20.34 -25.84
C PHE A 429 -8.63 -20.08 -25.59
N PRO A 430 -9.50 -20.15 -26.63
CA PRO A 430 -10.92 -19.84 -26.47
C PRO A 430 -11.63 -20.73 -25.44
N GLU A 431 -12.32 -20.13 -24.48
CA GLU A 431 -13.02 -20.87 -23.42
C GLU A 431 -14.10 -21.81 -23.96
N ILE A 432 -14.78 -21.41 -25.04
CA ILE A 432 -15.80 -22.23 -25.67
C ILE A 432 -15.23 -23.53 -26.27
N LEU A 433 -13.98 -23.51 -26.73
CA LEU A 433 -13.27 -24.70 -27.18
C LEU A 433 -12.85 -25.58 -25.99
N MET A 434 -12.37 -24.98 -24.89
CA MET A 434 -12.09 -25.74 -23.65
C MET A 434 -13.32 -26.49 -23.17
N LYS A 435 -14.49 -25.83 -23.21
CA LYS A 435 -15.76 -26.43 -22.82
C LYS A 435 -16.17 -27.59 -23.72
N ALA A 436 -16.07 -27.42 -25.04
CA ALA A 436 -16.36 -28.48 -26.01
C ALA A 436 -15.44 -29.70 -25.83
N MET A 437 -14.14 -29.48 -25.65
CA MET A 437 -13.17 -30.55 -25.36
C MET A 437 -13.48 -31.24 -24.03
N SER A 438 -13.88 -30.49 -23.00
CA SER A 438 -14.21 -31.05 -21.67
C SER A 438 -15.43 -31.95 -21.71
N LEU A 439 -16.39 -31.64 -22.58
CA LEU A 439 -17.56 -32.48 -22.87
C LEU A 439 -17.22 -33.71 -23.73
N GLY A 440 -15.99 -33.81 -24.25
CA GLY A 440 -15.57 -34.89 -25.15
C GLY A 440 -16.17 -34.77 -26.55
N LYS A 441 -16.45 -33.54 -27.00
CA LYS A 441 -16.92 -33.28 -28.36
C LYS A 441 -15.71 -33.10 -29.29
N PRO A 442 -15.72 -33.69 -30.50
CA PRO A 442 -14.72 -33.39 -31.52
C PRO A 442 -14.74 -31.89 -31.85
N ILE A 443 -13.56 -31.26 -31.85
CA ILE A 443 -13.39 -29.86 -32.20
C ILE A 443 -12.67 -29.71 -33.54
N VAL A 444 -13.11 -28.76 -34.36
CA VAL A 444 -12.46 -28.35 -35.60
C VAL A 444 -12.21 -26.85 -35.53
N ALA A 445 -10.96 -26.42 -35.59
CA ALA A 445 -10.57 -25.03 -35.40
C ALA A 445 -9.61 -24.54 -36.49
N PRO A 446 -9.57 -23.24 -36.78
CA PRO A 446 -8.57 -22.68 -37.68
C PRO A 446 -7.17 -22.79 -37.07
N ASP A 447 -6.15 -22.96 -37.92
CA ASP A 447 -4.73 -22.97 -37.54
C ASP A 447 -4.27 -21.56 -37.16
N LEU A 448 -4.67 -21.15 -35.95
CA LEU A 448 -4.26 -19.92 -35.27
C LEU A 448 -3.15 -20.24 -34.27
N PHE A 449 -2.25 -19.29 -34.03
CA PHE A 449 -1.06 -19.50 -33.20
C PHE A 449 -1.40 -19.99 -31.80
N ASN A 450 -2.35 -19.34 -31.11
CA ASN A 450 -2.74 -19.70 -29.76
C ASN A 450 -3.60 -20.96 -29.70
N ILE A 451 -4.29 -21.35 -30.78
CA ILE A 451 -5.01 -22.63 -30.86
C ILE A 451 -4.01 -23.77 -31.07
N ARG A 452 -3.09 -23.62 -32.03
CA ARG A 452 -2.04 -24.60 -32.36
C ARG A 452 -1.09 -24.89 -31.19
N LYS A 453 -0.92 -23.93 -30.28
CA LYS A 453 -0.15 -24.11 -29.04
C LYS A 453 -0.71 -25.24 -28.15
N TYR A 454 -2.00 -25.50 -28.22
CA TYR A 454 -2.72 -26.43 -27.33
C TYR A 454 -3.41 -27.59 -28.04
N VAL A 455 -3.73 -27.43 -29.32
CA VAL A 455 -4.41 -28.42 -30.14
C VAL A 455 -3.42 -28.98 -31.15
N ASP A 456 -3.19 -30.29 -31.06
CA ASP A 456 -2.39 -31.05 -32.00
C ASP A 456 -3.33 -31.63 -33.07
N ASP A 457 -3.11 -31.25 -34.33
CA ASP A 457 -3.95 -31.67 -35.45
C ASP A 457 -4.04 -33.19 -35.55
N ARG A 458 -5.27 -33.70 -35.66
CA ARG A 458 -5.64 -35.13 -35.71
C ARG A 458 -5.23 -35.95 -34.47
N VAL A 459 -4.84 -35.31 -33.37
CA VAL A 459 -4.50 -35.98 -32.09
C VAL A 459 -5.45 -35.55 -30.97
N THR A 460 -5.57 -34.26 -30.71
CA THR A 460 -6.48 -33.70 -29.68
C THR A 460 -7.65 -32.93 -30.26
N GLY A 461 -7.55 -32.54 -31.53
CA GLY A 461 -8.60 -31.87 -32.31
C GLY A 461 -8.19 -31.80 -33.78
N TYR A 462 -8.99 -31.15 -34.61
CA TYR A 462 -8.67 -30.94 -36.02
C TYR A 462 -8.37 -29.47 -36.30
N LEU A 463 -7.31 -29.21 -37.07
CA LEU A 463 -6.94 -27.87 -37.50
C LEU A 463 -7.15 -27.70 -39.01
N PHE A 464 -7.58 -26.51 -39.43
CA PHE A 464 -7.64 -26.15 -40.85
C PHE A 464 -7.00 -24.78 -41.12
N PRO A 465 -6.28 -24.61 -42.22
CA PRO A 465 -5.70 -23.32 -42.59
C PRO A 465 -6.81 -22.31 -42.91
N LYS A 466 -6.80 -21.14 -42.25
CA LYS A 466 -7.84 -20.10 -42.43
C LYS A 466 -7.96 -19.58 -43.87
N GLN A 467 -6.92 -19.74 -44.70
CA GLN A 467 -6.92 -19.34 -46.10
C GLN A 467 -7.48 -20.42 -47.06
N ASN A 468 -7.62 -21.67 -46.62
CA ASN A 468 -8.05 -22.78 -47.49
C ASN A 468 -9.15 -23.62 -46.84
N LEU A 469 -10.39 -23.18 -47.05
CA LEU A 469 -11.60 -23.81 -46.54
C LEU A 469 -11.94 -25.16 -47.20
N LYS A 470 -11.26 -25.55 -48.29
CA LYS A 470 -11.45 -26.90 -48.86
C LYS A 470 -10.97 -27.98 -47.89
N VAL A 471 -9.94 -27.66 -47.09
CA VAL A 471 -9.44 -28.55 -46.04
C VAL A 471 -10.49 -28.75 -44.95
N LEU A 472 -11.23 -27.69 -44.58
CA LEU A 472 -12.35 -27.81 -43.65
C LEU A 472 -13.41 -28.78 -44.17
N SER A 473 -13.81 -28.67 -45.44
CA SER A 473 -14.77 -29.60 -46.05
C SER A 473 -14.28 -31.05 -45.99
N GLN A 474 -12.99 -31.29 -46.26
CA GLN A 474 -12.37 -32.62 -46.19
C GLN A 474 -12.37 -33.16 -44.75
N VAL A 475 -11.98 -32.34 -43.78
CA VAL A 475 -11.97 -32.69 -42.35
C VAL A 475 -13.37 -33.05 -41.87
N VAL A 476 -14.40 -32.27 -42.23
CA VAL A 476 -15.76 -32.58 -41.78
C VAL A 476 -16.32 -33.84 -42.44
N LEU A 477 -15.97 -34.12 -43.69
CA LEU A 477 -16.29 -35.41 -44.35
C LEU A 477 -15.54 -36.60 -43.73
N GLU A 478 -14.36 -36.38 -43.15
CA GLU A 478 -13.61 -37.40 -42.39
C GLU A 478 -14.24 -37.63 -40.99
N VAL A 479 -14.73 -36.56 -40.37
CA VAL A 479 -15.37 -36.62 -39.04
C VAL A 479 -16.78 -37.23 -39.12
N ILE A 480 -17.54 -36.95 -40.18
CA ILE A 480 -18.92 -37.43 -40.36
C ILE A 480 -18.95 -38.46 -41.49
N THR A 481 -19.12 -39.73 -41.13
CA THR A 481 -19.21 -40.86 -42.07
C THR A 481 -20.55 -41.56 -41.91
N GLU A 482 -21.29 -41.78 -43.01
CA GLU A 482 -22.61 -42.44 -43.00
C GLU A 482 -23.64 -41.78 -42.06
N GLY A 483 -23.58 -40.44 -41.93
CA GLY A 483 -24.48 -39.70 -41.05
C GLY A 483 -24.24 -39.91 -39.55
N LYS A 484 -23.04 -40.38 -39.15
CA LYS A 484 -22.62 -40.51 -37.74
C LYS A 484 -21.18 -40.01 -37.56
N ILE A 485 -20.78 -39.67 -36.32
CA ILE A 485 -19.39 -39.34 -36.01
C ILE A 485 -18.52 -40.60 -36.20
N SER A 486 -17.41 -40.45 -36.91
CA SER A 486 -16.46 -41.54 -37.15
C SER A 486 -15.78 -42.01 -35.84
N PRO A 487 -15.48 -43.31 -35.69
CA PRO A 487 -14.80 -43.83 -34.50
C PRO A 487 -13.45 -43.16 -34.23
N LEU A 488 -12.76 -42.73 -35.30
CA LEU A 488 -11.50 -42.00 -35.20
C LEU A 488 -11.70 -40.62 -34.55
N ALA A 489 -12.73 -39.88 -34.97
CA ALA A 489 -13.06 -38.58 -34.39
C ALA A 489 -13.48 -38.69 -32.92
N GLN A 490 -14.19 -39.76 -32.54
CA GLN A 490 -14.51 -40.03 -31.13
C GLN A 490 -13.25 -40.29 -30.30
N LYS A 491 -12.29 -41.07 -30.81
CA LYS A 491 -11.00 -41.32 -30.13
C LYS A 491 -10.22 -40.01 -29.94
N ILE A 492 -10.14 -39.17 -30.97
CA ILE A 492 -9.49 -37.86 -30.91
C ILE A 492 -10.18 -36.95 -29.87
N ALA A 493 -11.51 -36.94 -29.84
CA ALA A 493 -12.27 -36.16 -28.86
C ALA A 493 -12.01 -36.63 -27.41
N MET A 494 -11.89 -37.94 -27.18
CA MET A 494 -11.52 -38.48 -25.86
C MET A 494 -10.08 -38.14 -25.45
N MET A 495 -9.14 -38.10 -26.40
CA MET A 495 -7.80 -37.59 -26.17
C MET A 495 -7.84 -36.10 -25.80
N GLY A 496 -8.58 -35.28 -26.56
CA GLY A 496 -8.79 -33.86 -26.26
C GLY A 496 -9.39 -33.62 -24.87
N LYS A 497 -10.36 -34.43 -24.45
CA LYS A 497 -10.96 -34.39 -23.10
C LYS A 497 -9.95 -34.67 -21.99
N THR A 498 -8.98 -35.55 -22.24
CA THR A 498 -7.92 -35.85 -21.26
C THR A 498 -6.91 -34.70 -21.20
N THR A 499 -6.52 -34.14 -22.35
CA THR A 499 -5.56 -33.04 -22.44
C THR A 499 -6.08 -31.75 -21.83
N VAL A 500 -7.35 -31.38 -22.11
CA VAL A 500 -7.93 -30.10 -21.63
C VAL A 500 -8.02 -30.04 -20.10
N LYS A 501 -8.07 -31.19 -19.43
CA LYS A 501 -8.15 -31.30 -17.96
C LYS A 501 -7.08 -30.46 -17.26
N ASN A 502 -5.86 -30.42 -17.80
CA ASN A 502 -4.70 -29.79 -17.14
C ASN A 502 -4.00 -28.73 -18.02
N MET A 503 -4.51 -28.48 -19.23
CA MET A 503 -3.89 -27.66 -20.27
C MET A 503 -3.39 -26.27 -19.81
N MET A 504 -4.13 -25.61 -18.92
CA MET A 504 -3.83 -24.25 -18.46
C MET A 504 -3.03 -24.17 -17.15
N ALA A 505 -2.81 -25.30 -16.45
CA ALA A 505 -2.21 -25.30 -15.12
C ALA A 505 -0.83 -24.64 -15.09
N ARG A 506 0.00 -24.96 -16.08
CA ARG A 506 1.38 -24.46 -16.18
C ARG A 506 1.44 -22.96 -16.33
N GLU A 507 0.68 -22.39 -17.26
CA GLU A 507 0.73 -20.95 -17.54
C GLU A 507 0.20 -20.15 -16.35
N THR A 508 -0.83 -20.66 -15.69
CA THR A 508 -1.38 -19.99 -14.52
C THR A 508 -0.39 -20.02 -13.35
N ILE A 509 0.21 -21.18 -13.02
CA ILE A 509 1.16 -21.31 -11.91
C ILE A 509 2.43 -20.49 -12.16
N GLU A 510 3.01 -20.59 -13.36
CA GLU A 510 4.18 -19.80 -13.75
C GLU A 510 3.85 -18.29 -13.76
N GLY A 511 2.65 -17.91 -14.23
CA GLY A 511 2.17 -16.53 -14.24
C GLY A 511 2.03 -15.91 -12.85
N TYR A 512 1.46 -16.64 -11.90
CA TYR A 512 1.35 -16.17 -10.50
C TYR A 512 2.71 -16.05 -9.82
N ALA A 513 3.59 -17.02 -10.05
CA ALA A 513 4.93 -16.95 -9.47
C ALA A 513 5.76 -15.79 -10.03
N ALA A 514 5.69 -15.53 -11.34
CA ALA A 514 6.31 -14.36 -11.96
C ALA A 514 5.71 -13.04 -11.44
N LEU A 515 4.40 -13.00 -11.19
CA LEU A 515 3.74 -11.83 -10.59
C LEU A 515 4.26 -11.57 -9.17
N LEU A 516 4.36 -12.60 -8.34
CA LEU A 516 4.87 -12.51 -6.97
C LEU A 516 6.34 -12.07 -6.95
N GLU A 517 7.17 -12.59 -7.85
CA GLU A 517 8.59 -12.20 -7.95
C GLU A 517 8.76 -10.71 -8.30
N ASN A 518 7.95 -10.19 -9.22
CA ASN A 518 8.02 -8.78 -9.63
C ASN A 518 7.46 -7.82 -8.57
N MET A 519 6.48 -8.27 -7.78
CA MET A 519 5.74 -7.43 -6.85
C MET A 519 6.32 -7.44 -5.43
N LEU A 520 6.74 -8.62 -4.94
CA LEU A 520 7.17 -8.79 -3.56
C LEU A 520 8.63 -8.40 -3.39
N LYS A 521 8.87 -7.58 -2.36
CA LYS A 521 10.20 -7.07 -2.02
C LYS A 521 10.56 -7.57 -0.64
N PHE A 522 11.47 -8.54 -0.60
CA PHE A 522 11.85 -9.21 0.63
C PHE A 522 12.99 -8.50 1.38
N SER A 523 12.81 -8.37 2.69
CA SER A 523 13.85 -7.94 3.64
C SER A 523 14.98 -8.96 3.76
N SER A 524 16.07 -8.61 4.46
CA SER A 524 17.29 -9.42 4.53
C SER A 524 17.15 -10.73 5.32
N GLU A 525 16.23 -10.77 6.28
CA GLU A 525 15.91 -11.95 7.09
C GLU A 525 15.08 -13.00 6.33
N VAL A 526 14.49 -12.63 5.19
CA VAL A 526 13.60 -13.48 4.39
C VAL A 526 14.38 -14.19 3.30
N ALA A 527 14.14 -15.49 3.14
CA ALA A 527 14.77 -16.31 2.12
C ALA A 527 14.25 -15.94 0.73
N SER A 528 15.13 -15.98 -0.28
CA SER A 528 14.70 -15.87 -1.67
C SER A 528 13.92 -17.12 -2.06
N PRO A 529 12.73 -16.98 -2.67
CA PRO A 529 12.03 -18.08 -3.31
C PRO A 529 12.93 -18.81 -4.32
N LYS A 530 12.72 -20.11 -4.51
CA LYS A 530 13.34 -20.88 -5.59
C LYS A 530 12.70 -20.52 -6.93
N ASP A 531 13.43 -20.74 -8.02
CA ASP A 531 12.88 -20.65 -9.37
C ASP A 531 11.76 -21.71 -9.56
N VAL A 532 10.65 -21.28 -10.16
CA VAL A 532 9.49 -22.12 -10.51
C VAL A 532 9.88 -23.28 -11.41
N GLN A 533 10.90 -23.11 -12.25
CA GLN A 533 11.40 -24.17 -13.13
C GLN A 533 11.96 -25.38 -12.37
N LYS A 534 12.25 -25.23 -11.06
CA LYS A 534 12.74 -26.32 -10.20
C LYS A 534 11.62 -27.09 -9.49
N VAL A 535 10.36 -26.66 -9.62
CA VAL A 535 9.20 -27.34 -9.04
C VAL A 535 8.94 -28.65 -9.81
N PRO A 536 8.56 -29.76 -9.14
CA PRO A 536 8.20 -30.99 -9.82
C PRO A 536 7.15 -30.76 -10.92
N PRO A 537 7.27 -31.42 -12.10
CA PRO A 537 6.37 -31.19 -13.22
C PRO A 537 4.92 -31.50 -12.86
N GLU A 538 4.66 -32.51 -12.02
CA GLU A 538 3.32 -32.86 -11.53
C GLU A 538 2.60 -31.67 -10.87
N LEU A 539 3.30 -30.88 -10.08
CA LEU A 539 2.73 -29.71 -9.38
C LEU A 539 2.63 -28.48 -10.27
N ARG A 540 3.35 -28.46 -11.39
CA ARG A 540 3.37 -27.34 -12.34
C ARG A 540 2.39 -27.55 -13.48
N GLU A 541 2.20 -28.79 -13.91
CA GLU A 541 1.46 -29.13 -15.12
C GLU A 541 0.07 -29.69 -14.82
N GLU A 542 -0.26 -30.02 -13.57
CA GLU A 542 -1.58 -30.56 -13.20
C GLU A 542 -2.27 -29.77 -12.10
N TRP A 543 -3.60 -29.71 -12.16
CA TRP A 543 -4.40 -29.23 -11.04
C TRP A 543 -4.56 -30.31 -9.96
N SER A 544 -4.72 -29.88 -8.72
CA SER A 544 -4.99 -30.75 -7.57
C SER A 544 -6.45 -31.24 -7.58
N TRP A 545 -6.80 -32.12 -8.50
CA TRP A 545 -8.15 -32.66 -8.65
C TRP A 545 -8.57 -33.61 -7.53
N HIS A 546 -7.70 -34.56 -7.18
CA HIS A 546 -8.00 -35.68 -6.26
C HIS A 546 -8.64 -35.24 -4.91
N PRO A 547 -8.19 -34.17 -4.22
CA PRO A 547 -8.81 -33.74 -2.97
C PRO A 547 -10.26 -33.26 -3.11
N PHE A 548 -10.67 -32.84 -4.31
CA PHE A 548 -11.98 -32.24 -4.57
C PHE A 548 -12.99 -33.23 -5.16
N GLU A 549 -12.56 -34.39 -5.68
CA GLU A 549 -13.44 -35.38 -6.30
C GLU A 549 -14.63 -35.77 -5.41
N ALA A 550 -14.44 -35.88 -4.10
CA ALA A 550 -15.50 -36.19 -3.14
C ALA A 550 -16.56 -35.09 -2.94
N PHE A 551 -16.29 -33.86 -3.36
CA PHE A 551 -17.15 -32.68 -3.14
C PHE A 551 -17.76 -32.13 -4.43
N MET A 552 -17.24 -32.52 -5.60
CA MET A 552 -17.71 -32.03 -6.89
C MET A 552 -19.09 -32.59 -7.28
N ASP A 553 -19.51 -33.72 -6.70
CA ASP A 553 -20.80 -34.36 -6.97
C ASP A 553 -21.98 -33.72 -6.20
N THR A 554 -21.70 -32.89 -5.19
CA THR A 554 -22.72 -32.25 -4.35
C THR A 554 -23.16 -30.90 -4.92
N SER A 555 -24.22 -30.92 -5.73
CA SER A 555 -25.12 -29.81 -6.16
C SER A 555 -24.46 -28.51 -6.67
N PRO A 556 -24.92 -27.93 -7.79
CA PRO A 556 -24.41 -26.67 -8.30
C PRO A 556 -24.76 -25.52 -7.33
N ASN A 557 -23.85 -25.20 -6.42
CA ASN A 557 -23.91 -23.94 -5.70
C ASN A 557 -23.86 -22.83 -6.75
N ASN A 558 -25.00 -22.17 -6.98
CA ASN A 558 -25.11 -21.05 -7.92
C ASN A 558 -24.32 -19.86 -7.37
N ARG A 559 -23.01 -19.87 -7.58
CA ARG A 559 -22.06 -18.83 -7.17
C ARG A 559 -22.48 -17.46 -7.68
N ILE A 560 -22.96 -17.40 -8.93
CA ILE A 560 -23.53 -16.20 -9.54
C ILE A 560 -24.67 -15.64 -8.68
N ALA A 561 -25.60 -16.49 -8.23
CA ALA A 561 -26.70 -16.06 -7.38
C ALA A 561 -26.22 -15.54 -6.02
N ARG A 562 -25.22 -16.19 -5.40
CA ARG A 562 -24.61 -15.71 -4.15
C ARG A 562 -23.85 -14.40 -4.32
N SER A 563 -23.15 -14.20 -5.44
CA SER A 563 -22.51 -12.93 -5.75
C SER A 563 -23.53 -11.81 -5.94
N TYR A 564 -24.67 -12.08 -6.60
CA TYR A 564 -25.77 -11.13 -6.67
C TYR A 564 -26.43 -10.86 -5.31
N GLU A 565 -26.60 -11.88 -4.47
CA GLU A 565 -27.12 -11.71 -3.10
C GLU A 565 -26.17 -10.84 -2.27
N PHE A 566 -24.85 -11.06 -2.39
CA PHE A 566 -23.84 -10.24 -1.74
C PHE A 566 -23.90 -8.78 -2.22
N LEU A 567 -23.97 -8.54 -3.53
CA LEU A 567 -24.11 -7.19 -4.08
C LEU A 567 -25.40 -6.53 -3.60
N ALA A 568 -26.52 -7.27 -3.57
CA ALA A 568 -27.78 -6.78 -3.03
C ALA A 568 -27.69 -6.45 -1.54
N LYS A 569 -26.93 -7.22 -0.74
CA LYS A 569 -26.63 -6.88 0.66
C LYS A 569 -25.84 -5.57 0.73
N VAL A 570 -24.79 -5.41 -0.06
CA VAL A 570 -24.00 -4.17 -0.09
C VAL A 570 -24.89 -2.98 -0.48
N GLU A 571 -25.65 -3.08 -1.57
CA GLU A 571 -26.63 -2.06 -2.01
C GLU A 571 -27.68 -1.75 -0.94
N GLY A 572 -28.17 -2.79 -0.23
CA GLY A 572 -29.15 -2.65 0.83
C GLY A 572 -28.65 -1.77 1.98
N HIS A 573 -27.40 -1.95 2.42
CA HIS A 573 -26.80 -1.10 3.45
C HIS A 573 -26.77 0.39 3.05
N TRP A 574 -26.69 0.70 1.76
CA TRP A 574 -26.73 2.06 1.23
C TRP A 574 -28.16 2.61 1.02
N ASN A 575 -29.14 1.75 0.74
CA ASN A 575 -30.53 2.17 0.49
C ASN A 575 -31.33 2.47 1.78
N TYR A 576 -30.88 2.01 2.95
CA TYR A 576 -31.60 2.20 4.23
C TYR A 576 -31.39 3.58 4.90
N THR A 577 -30.64 4.49 4.30
CA THR A 577 -30.51 5.87 4.79
C THR A 577 -31.42 6.82 4.01
N PRO A 578 -32.71 6.92 4.38
CA PRO A 578 -33.26 8.25 4.62
C PRO A 578 -34.19 8.46 5.84
N GLY A 579 -34.36 7.53 6.81
CA GLY A 579 -35.38 7.81 7.85
C GLY A 579 -35.45 7.07 9.20
N GLU A 580 -34.76 5.95 9.46
CA GLU A 580 -34.98 5.19 10.71
C GLU A 580 -33.71 4.82 11.49
N ALA A 581 -32.71 5.69 11.51
CA ALA A 581 -31.60 5.60 12.44
C ALA A 581 -31.99 6.14 13.83
N MET A 582 -32.76 5.39 14.61
CA MET A 582 -32.88 5.67 16.05
C MET A 582 -33.04 4.46 16.98
N LYS A 583 -33.08 3.22 16.49
CA LYS A 583 -33.26 2.04 17.37
C LYS A 583 -32.45 0.80 16.97
N PHE A 584 -31.20 0.97 16.57
CA PHE A 584 -30.14 -0.03 16.78
C PHE A 584 -28.94 0.70 17.36
N GLY A 585 -28.47 0.24 18.52
CA GLY A 585 -27.50 0.97 19.35
C GLY A 585 -26.17 1.17 18.64
N ALA A 586 -25.79 2.44 18.50
CA ALA A 586 -24.43 2.96 18.48
C ALA A 586 -23.40 2.23 17.59
N VAL A 587 -23.65 2.20 16.29
CA VAL A 587 -22.61 1.95 15.27
C VAL A 587 -22.19 3.33 14.72
N ASN A 588 -20.96 3.75 15.02
CA ASN A 588 -20.35 4.97 14.50
C ASN A 588 -20.01 4.80 13.01
N ASP A 589 -21.01 5.02 12.18
CA ASP A 589 -21.05 5.72 10.90
C ASP A 589 -19.72 6.02 10.18
N ASP A 590 -19.41 5.28 9.11
CA ASP A 590 -18.30 5.58 8.18
C ASP A 590 -18.58 6.83 7.30
N SER A 591 -19.82 7.36 7.30
CA SER A 591 -20.13 8.68 6.75
C SER A 591 -19.48 9.80 7.58
N PHE A 592 -19.44 9.60 8.91
CA PHE A 592 -18.80 10.52 9.86
C PHE A 592 -17.29 10.62 9.61
N VAL A 593 -16.62 9.58 9.12
CA VAL A 593 -15.16 9.61 8.88
C VAL A 593 -14.78 10.53 7.73
N TYR A 594 -15.62 10.64 6.68
CA TYR A 594 -15.35 11.53 5.55
C TYR A 594 -15.70 12.98 5.85
N GLU A 595 -16.79 13.23 6.58
CA GLU A 595 -17.13 14.57 7.11
C GLU A 595 -16.12 15.01 8.16
N ILE A 596 -15.67 14.14 9.07
CA ILE A 596 -14.54 14.42 9.98
C ILE A 596 -13.27 14.66 9.16
N TRP A 597 -12.97 13.90 8.11
CA TRP A 597 -11.77 14.15 7.32
C TRP A 597 -11.84 15.45 6.53
N GLU A 598 -13.01 15.85 6.03
CA GLU A 598 -13.21 17.15 5.40
C GLU A 598 -13.19 18.28 6.43
N GLU A 599 -13.80 18.10 7.60
CA GLU A 599 -13.74 19.03 8.73
C GLU A 599 -12.33 19.15 9.30
N GLU A 600 -11.58 18.06 9.43
CA GLU A 600 -10.19 17.96 9.89
C GLU A 600 -9.26 18.56 8.83
N ARG A 601 -9.49 18.29 7.54
CA ARG A 601 -8.76 18.92 6.44
C ARG A 601 -9.09 20.41 6.38
N TYR A 602 -10.33 20.80 6.65
CA TYR A 602 -10.77 22.19 6.75
C TYR A 602 -10.19 22.87 8.00
N LEU A 603 -10.10 22.19 9.14
CA LEU A 603 -9.47 22.60 10.40
C LEU A 603 -7.96 22.72 10.23
N GLN A 604 -7.31 21.80 9.52
CA GLN A 604 -5.89 21.85 9.16
C GLN A 604 -5.63 22.96 8.16
N MET A 605 -6.52 23.18 7.19
CA MET A 605 -6.42 24.28 6.23
C MET A 605 -6.65 25.63 6.94
N MET A 606 -7.60 25.69 7.88
CA MET A 606 -7.81 26.83 8.77
C MET A 606 -6.62 27.04 9.70
N ASN A 607 -6.06 26.01 10.32
CA ASN A 607 -4.95 26.10 11.26
C ASN A 607 -3.65 26.44 10.55
N SER A 608 -3.42 25.95 9.33
CA SER A 608 -2.26 26.31 8.50
C SER A 608 -2.40 27.70 7.88
N LYS A 609 -3.62 28.10 7.52
CA LYS A 609 -3.93 29.48 7.10
C LYS A 609 -3.79 30.44 8.28
N LYS A 610 -4.29 30.08 9.46
CA LYS A 610 -4.14 30.83 10.71
C LYS A 610 -2.71 30.86 11.21
N ARG A 611 -1.91 29.79 11.03
CA ARG A 611 -0.46 29.80 11.30
C ARG A 611 0.27 30.72 10.33
N ARG A 612 -0.07 30.71 9.03
CA ARG A 612 0.46 31.67 8.06
C ARG A 612 0.03 33.10 8.36
N GLU A 613 -1.22 33.32 8.75
CA GLU A 613 -1.73 34.61 9.21
C GLU A 613 -1.07 35.03 10.52
N ASP A 614 -0.79 34.11 11.45
CA ASP A 614 -0.08 34.37 12.71
C ASP A 614 1.42 34.59 12.50
N GLU A 615 2.03 33.97 11.50
CA GLU A 615 3.43 34.22 11.08
C GLU A 615 3.54 35.53 10.31
N GLU A 616 2.57 35.85 9.45
CA GLU A 616 2.43 37.16 8.82
C GLU A 616 2.11 38.24 9.86
N LEU A 617 1.26 37.97 10.84
CA LEU A 617 0.97 38.85 11.97
C LEU A 617 2.20 38.98 12.87
N LYS A 618 2.94 37.91 13.20
CA LYS A 618 4.21 38.01 13.94
C LYS A 618 5.26 38.81 13.17
N SER A 619 5.32 38.70 11.84
CA SER A 619 6.21 39.52 11.01
C SER A 619 5.75 40.98 10.90
N ARG A 620 4.45 41.25 11.11
CA ARG A 620 3.87 42.61 11.22
C ARG A 620 3.85 43.14 12.67
N VAL A 621 4.01 42.28 13.68
CA VAL A 621 3.94 42.59 15.12
C VAL A 621 5.36 42.58 15.70
N LEU A 622 6.18 43.47 15.15
CA LEU A 622 7.24 44.14 15.91
C LEU A 622 6.72 45.50 16.36
N GLN A 623 5.58 45.54 17.07
CA GLN A 623 5.21 46.64 17.98
C GLN A 623 4.01 46.30 18.87
N TYR A 624 4.08 46.81 20.10
CA TYR A 624 3.38 46.41 21.32
C TYR A 624 1.87 46.74 21.40
N ARG A 625 1.08 45.76 21.86
CA ARG A 625 0.15 45.73 23.04
C ARG A 625 -1.07 44.87 22.72
N GLY A 626 -1.06 43.60 23.12
CA GLY A 626 -2.29 42.81 23.23
C GLY A 626 -3.08 43.29 24.45
N THR A 627 -4.36 43.56 24.26
CA THR A 627 -5.32 43.89 25.33
C THR A 627 -5.50 42.65 26.23
N TRP A 628 -5.84 42.82 27.52
CA TRP A 628 -6.07 41.66 28.42
C TRP A 628 -7.13 40.68 27.87
N GLU A 629 -8.09 41.19 27.11
CA GLU A 629 -9.08 40.38 26.40
C GLU A 629 -8.49 39.56 25.25
N ASP A 630 -7.43 40.03 24.60
CA ASP A 630 -6.74 39.28 23.56
C ASP A 630 -5.88 38.18 24.18
N VAL A 631 -5.26 38.45 25.33
CA VAL A 631 -4.54 37.43 26.13
C VAL A 631 -5.53 36.39 26.65
N TYR A 632 -6.69 36.80 27.14
CA TYR A 632 -7.75 35.90 27.61
C TYR A 632 -8.37 35.09 26.47
N LYS A 633 -8.64 35.71 25.31
CA LYS A 633 -9.11 34.99 24.10
C LYS A 633 -8.05 34.03 23.58
N SER A 634 -6.77 34.40 23.63
CA SER A 634 -5.66 33.53 23.24
C SER A 634 -5.51 32.36 24.20
N ALA A 635 -5.59 32.60 25.51
CA ALA A 635 -5.57 31.57 26.54
C ALA A 635 -6.78 30.64 26.40
N LYS A 636 -7.99 31.18 26.23
CA LYS A 636 -9.21 30.40 26.02
C LYS A 636 -9.22 29.62 24.70
N ARG A 637 -8.57 30.15 23.66
CA ARG A 637 -8.34 29.41 22.39
C ARG A 637 -7.31 28.31 22.57
N ALA A 638 -6.25 28.54 23.35
CA ALA A 638 -5.25 27.53 23.68
C ALA A 638 -5.86 26.41 24.54
N ASP A 639 -6.70 26.76 25.52
CA ASP A 639 -7.44 25.80 26.34
C ASP A 639 -8.46 25.01 25.51
N ARG A 640 -9.17 25.65 24.57
CA ARG A 640 -10.04 24.94 23.62
C ARG A 640 -9.26 23.96 22.75
N SER A 641 -8.13 24.39 22.18
CA SER A 641 -7.28 23.48 21.39
C SER A 641 -6.64 22.36 22.22
N LYS A 642 -6.49 22.54 23.54
CA LYS A 642 -6.03 21.49 24.47
C LYS A 642 -7.18 20.50 24.75
N ASN A 643 -8.41 21.00 24.90
CA ASN A 643 -9.61 20.18 25.05
C ASN A 643 -9.95 19.38 23.78
N ASP A 644 -9.70 19.92 22.58
CA ASP A 644 -9.94 19.24 21.31
C ASP A 644 -9.06 17.98 21.16
N LEU A 645 -7.92 17.90 21.84
CA LEU A 645 -7.01 16.75 21.79
C LEU A 645 -7.37 15.64 22.79
N HIS A 646 -8.34 15.88 23.71
CA HIS A 646 -8.77 14.97 24.78
C HIS A 646 -7.64 14.36 25.63
N GLU A 647 -6.47 15.00 25.63
CA GLU A 647 -5.28 14.56 26.36
C GLU A 647 -5.51 14.80 27.87
N ARG A 648 -5.55 13.72 28.67
CA ARG A 648 -5.57 13.76 30.15
C ARG A 648 -4.53 14.76 30.64
N ASP A 649 -4.96 15.64 31.54
CA ASP A 649 -4.05 16.61 32.12
C ASP A 649 -2.98 15.88 32.94
N GLU A 650 -1.74 16.33 32.87
CA GLU A 650 -0.64 15.69 33.62
C GLU A 650 -0.95 15.71 35.14
N GLY A 651 -1.71 16.71 35.62
CA GLY A 651 -2.24 16.75 36.99
C GLY A 651 -3.27 15.66 37.31
N GLU A 652 -4.03 15.17 36.32
CA GLU A 652 -4.97 14.05 36.48
C GLU A 652 -4.24 12.72 36.53
N LEU A 653 -3.19 12.53 35.71
CA LEU A 653 -2.30 11.36 35.82
C LEU A 653 -1.62 11.29 37.20
N LEU A 654 -1.36 12.44 37.82
CA LEU A 654 -0.84 12.48 39.19
C LEU A 654 -1.91 12.14 40.24
N ARG A 655 -3.19 12.47 39.98
CA ARG A 655 -4.31 12.16 40.89
C ARG A 655 -4.66 10.67 40.89
N THR A 656 -4.40 9.94 39.80
CA THR A 656 -4.61 8.49 39.78
C THR A 656 -3.67 7.74 40.72
N GLY A 657 -2.56 8.36 41.15
CA GLY A 657 -1.59 7.77 42.08
C GLY A 657 -0.84 6.56 41.52
N GLN A 658 -0.95 6.28 40.22
CA GLN A 658 -0.32 5.14 39.57
C GLN A 658 1.19 5.39 39.39
N PRO A 659 2.07 4.44 39.78
CA PRO A 659 3.52 4.64 39.72
C PRO A 659 4.12 4.47 38.31
N LEU A 660 3.36 3.90 37.37
CA LEU A 660 3.76 3.54 36.00
C LEU A 660 2.68 3.99 35.01
N CYS A 661 3.12 4.49 33.85
CA CYS A 661 2.30 4.69 32.65
C CYS A 661 3.01 4.04 31.46
N ILE A 662 2.31 3.21 30.70
CA ILE A 662 2.85 2.51 29.51
C ILE A 662 2.32 3.21 28.25
N TYR A 663 3.23 3.71 27.42
CA TYR A 663 2.88 4.38 26.18
C TYR A 663 2.86 3.40 25.00
N GLU A 664 1.79 3.43 24.22
CA GLU A 664 1.64 2.58 23.02
C GLU A 664 1.76 3.42 21.75
N PRO A 665 2.94 3.52 21.12
CA PRO A 665 3.06 4.13 19.80
C PRO A 665 2.25 3.37 18.76
N TYR A 666 1.53 4.10 17.91
CA TYR A 666 0.78 3.50 16.82
C TYR A 666 0.70 4.40 15.57
N PHE A 667 0.44 3.74 14.45
CA PHE A 667 0.41 4.32 13.11
C PHE A 667 -0.94 4.08 12.46
N GLY A 668 -1.85 5.04 12.58
CA GLY A 668 -3.10 5.02 11.82
C GLY A 668 -4.25 4.31 12.52
N GLU A 669 -5.34 4.17 11.77
CA GLU A 669 -6.62 3.65 12.27
C GLU A 669 -6.65 2.13 12.38
N GLY A 670 -5.91 1.45 11.52
CA GLY A 670 -5.89 -0.02 11.47
C GLY A 670 -5.34 -0.66 12.75
N THR A 671 -4.61 0.09 13.58
CA THR A 671 -4.06 -0.42 14.84
C THR A 671 -5.02 -0.31 16.03
N TRP A 672 -6.13 0.42 15.92
CA TRP A 672 -6.97 0.80 17.07
C TRP A 672 -7.57 -0.39 17.81
N SER A 673 -7.88 -1.46 17.10
CA SER A 673 -8.40 -2.73 17.63
C SER A 673 -7.46 -3.40 18.64
N PHE A 674 -6.14 -3.15 18.51
CA PHE A 674 -5.11 -3.74 19.36
C PHE A 674 -4.68 -2.82 20.51
N LEU A 675 -5.15 -1.59 20.56
CA LEU A 675 -4.69 -0.64 21.58
C LEU A 675 -5.46 -0.84 22.87
N HIS A 676 -4.75 -0.86 23.99
CA HIS A 676 -5.38 -0.99 25.30
C HIS A 676 -6.26 0.22 25.61
N GLN A 677 -7.35 -0.02 26.33
CA GLN A 677 -8.28 1.00 26.82
C GLN A 677 -8.17 1.20 28.34
N ASP A 678 -7.26 0.47 29.00
CA ASP A 678 -7.02 0.54 30.43
C ASP A 678 -6.22 1.78 30.85
N PRO A 679 -6.43 2.31 32.08
CA PRO A 679 -5.79 3.55 32.53
C PRO A 679 -4.26 3.47 32.64
N LEU A 680 -3.71 2.26 32.76
CA LEU A 680 -2.26 1.98 32.78
C LEU A 680 -1.59 2.31 31.43
N TYR A 681 -2.35 2.22 30.34
CA TYR A 681 -1.86 2.46 28.99
C TYR A 681 -2.30 3.83 28.47
N ARG A 682 -1.51 4.36 27.56
CA ARG A 682 -1.81 5.62 26.86
C ARG A 682 -1.30 5.53 25.42
N GLY A 683 -2.18 5.74 24.44
CA GLY A 683 -1.76 5.70 23.03
C GLY A 683 -0.89 6.91 22.68
N VAL A 684 0.05 6.73 21.76
CA VAL A 684 0.86 7.80 21.17
C VAL A 684 0.68 7.78 19.66
N GLY A 685 -0.13 8.71 19.15
CA GLY A 685 -0.36 8.86 17.72
C GLY A 685 0.83 9.52 17.04
N LEU A 686 1.54 8.78 16.19
CA LEU A 686 2.69 9.29 15.43
C LEU A 686 2.28 10.12 14.21
N SER A 687 1.02 10.03 13.80
CA SER A 687 0.41 10.79 12.70
C SER A 687 -0.88 11.46 13.16
N VAL A 688 -1.08 12.71 12.75
CA VAL A 688 -2.32 13.47 13.04
C VAL A 688 -3.54 12.81 12.38
N LYS A 689 -3.37 12.18 11.22
CA LYS A 689 -4.46 11.70 10.34
C LYS A 689 -5.08 10.34 10.72
N GLY A 690 -4.68 9.75 11.84
CA GLY A 690 -5.16 8.43 12.23
C GLY A 690 -5.25 8.25 13.74
N ARG A 691 -5.57 9.33 14.46
CA ARG A 691 -5.78 9.30 15.91
C ARG A 691 -7.17 8.79 16.25
N ARG A 692 -7.30 8.05 17.34
CA ARG A 692 -8.60 7.59 17.82
C ARG A 692 -9.43 8.80 18.26
N PRO A 693 -10.62 9.01 17.70
CA PRO A 693 -11.48 10.09 18.14
C PRO A 693 -11.86 9.93 19.62
N ARG A 694 -11.83 11.03 20.38
CA ARG A 694 -12.32 11.10 21.78
C ARG A 694 -11.59 10.20 22.80
N MET A 695 -10.41 9.66 22.45
CA MET A 695 -9.56 8.89 23.37
C MET A 695 -8.41 9.76 23.91
N ASP A 696 -7.91 9.41 25.11
CA ASP A 696 -6.71 10.03 25.69
C ASP A 696 -5.42 9.51 25.03
N ASP A 697 -5.23 9.88 23.77
CA ASP A 697 -3.99 9.58 23.03
C ASP A 697 -3.12 10.83 22.90
N VAL A 698 -1.83 10.68 23.15
CA VAL A 698 -0.84 11.76 22.98
C VAL A 698 -0.55 11.99 21.50
N ASP A 699 -0.63 13.24 21.05
CA ASP A 699 -0.19 13.61 19.69
C ASP A 699 1.32 13.89 19.67
N ALA A 700 2.08 12.94 19.10
CA ALA A 700 3.53 13.05 19.00
C ALA A 700 3.98 14.24 18.14
N SER A 701 3.22 14.61 17.10
CA SER A 701 3.56 15.71 16.20
C SER A 701 3.34 17.09 16.83
N SER A 702 2.36 17.20 17.73
CA SER A 702 2.17 18.39 18.56
C SER A 702 3.27 18.56 19.60
N ARG A 703 3.74 17.44 20.17
CA ARG A 703 4.80 17.42 21.18
C ARG A 703 6.17 17.64 20.53
N LEU A 704 6.47 17.02 19.39
CA LEU A 704 7.74 17.12 18.66
C LEU A 704 7.52 17.56 17.20
N PRO A 705 7.82 18.84 16.85
CA PRO A 705 7.61 19.37 15.50
C PRO A 705 8.35 18.63 14.38
N LEU A 706 9.39 17.84 14.71
CA LEU A 706 10.14 17.01 13.78
C LEU A 706 9.23 16.03 13.00
N PHE A 707 8.17 15.52 13.64
CA PHE A 707 7.22 14.58 13.01
C PHE A 707 6.24 15.22 12.03
N ASN A 708 6.25 16.55 11.88
CA ASN A 708 5.59 17.18 10.73
C ASN A 708 6.29 16.81 9.41
N ASN A 709 7.57 16.44 9.45
CA ASN A 709 8.26 15.90 8.30
C ASN A 709 7.98 14.38 8.19
N PRO A 710 7.32 13.91 7.10
CA PRO A 710 7.01 12.50 6.94
C PRO A 710 8.26 11.60 6.88
N TYR A 711 9.40 12.14 6.43
CA TYR A 711 10.66 11.40 6.39
C TYR A 711 11.09 10.91 7.78
N TYR A 712 11.19 11.81 8.76
CA TYR A 712 11.65 11.45 10.10
C TYR A 712 10.61 10.65 10.88
N ARG A 713 9.32 10.91 10.63
CA ARG A 713 8.24 10.11 11.21
C ARG A 713 8.35 8.65 10.77
N ASP A 714 8.57 8.40 9.49
CA ASP A 714 8.66 7.04 8.96
C ASP A 714 10.03 6.39 9.31
N ALA A 715 11.13 7.14 9.21
CA ALA A 715 12.49 6.63 9.46
C ALA A 715 12.71 6.21 10.92
N LEU A 716 12.23 7.01 11.88
CA LEU A 716 12.33 6.72 13.32
C LEU A 716 11.29 5.70 13.79
N GLY A 717 10.12 5.64 13.15
CA GLY A 717 9.06 4.70 13.50
C GLY A 717 8.59 4.85 14.95
N ASP A 718 8.30 3.73 15.61
CA ASP A 718 7.86 3.65 17.02
C ASP A 718 8.87 4.33 17.98
N PHE A 719 10.17 4.31 17.66
CA PHE A 719 11.22 4.92 18.49
C PHE A 719 11.03 6.44 18.63
N GLY A 720 10.41 7.06 17.62
CA GLY A 720 10.09 8.48 17.63
C GLY A 720 9.19 8.89 18.80
N ALA A 721 8.34 7.99 19.30
CA ALA A 721 7.50 8.27 20.46
C ALA A 721 8.32 8.62 21.71
N PHE A 722 9.52 8.04 21.87
CA PHE A 722 10.38 8.31 23.02
C PHE A 722 10.77 9.79 23.05
N PHE A 723 11.18 10.32 21.91
CA PHE A 723 11.53 11.72 21.72
C PHE A 723 10.33 12.66 21.89
N ALA A 724 9.14 12.27 21.44
CA ALA A 724 7.94 13.08 21.65
C ALA A 724 7.53 13.17 23.13
N ILE A 725 7.59 12.07 23.87
CA ILE A 725 7.27 12.05 25.30
C ILE A 725 8.32 12.82 26.09
N SER A 726 9.61 12.67 25.76
CA SER A 726 10.71 13.32 26.46
C SER A 726 11.02 14.74 25.99
N ASN A 727 10.31 15.28 24.98
CA ASN A 727 10.69 16.54 24.35
C ASN A 727 10.79 17.70 25.35
N LYS A 728 9.92 17.74 26.36
CA LYS A 728 9.99 18.73 27.45
C LYS A 728 9.87 18.05 28.81
N ILE A 729 10.86 18.28 29.66
CA ILE A 729 10.88 17.72 31.02
C ILE A 729 9.67 18.19 31.82
N ASP A 730 9.25 19.46 31.66
CA ASP A 730 8.08 20.02 32.35
C ASP A 730 6.75 19.40 31.91
N ARG A 731 6.70 18.78 30.74
CA ARG A 731 5.52 18.08 30.21
C ARG A 731 5.53 16.59 30.51
N LEU A 732 6.61 16.07 31.08
CA LEU A 732 6.69 14.68 31.49
C LEU A 732 5.92 14.50 32.80
N HIS A 733 5.07 13.49 32.89
CA HIS A 733 4.39 13.17 34.15
C HIS A 733 5.42 12.87 35.25
N LYS A 734 5.07 13.17 36.50
CA LYS A 734 5.95 12.89 37.66
C LYS A 734 5.86 11.45 38.19
N ASN A 735 5.20 10.54 37.46
CA ASN A 735 5.17 9.13 37.84
C ASN A 735 6.60 8.58 37.90
N SER A 736 6.81 7.62 38.79
CA SER A 736 8.14 7.06 39.05
C SER A 736 8.72 6.24 37.90
N TRP A 737 7.86 5.66 37.07
CA TRP A 737 8.22 4.78 35.96
C TRP A 737 7.48 5.14 34.68
N ILE A 738 8.15 4.89 33.55
CA ILE A 738 7.64 5.05 32.18
C ILE A 738 7.87 3.72 31.44
N GLY A 739 6.84 3.23 30.77
CA GLY A 739 6.94 2.08 29.88
C GLY A 739 6.55 2.41 28.46
N PHE A 740 6.93 1.52 27.54
CA PHE A 740 6.52 1.53 26.16
C PHE A 740 6.12 0.11 25.74
N GLN A 741 5.14 0.03 24.84
CA GLN A 741 4.70 -1.22 24.21
C GLN A 741 4.38 -0.95 22.74
N SER A 742 5.04 -1.64 21.81
CA SER A 742 4.61 -1.56 20.42
C SER A 742 3.21 -2.17 20.28
N TRP A 743 2.33 -1.50 19.53
CA TRP A 743 0.99 -2.01 19.22
C TRP A 743 1.01 -3.43 18.60
N ARG A 744 2.13 -3.78 17.93
CA ARG A 744 2.34 -5.11 17.35
C ARG A 744 2.48 -6.20 18.40
N ALA A 745 3.01 -5.88 19.58
CA ALA A 745 3.08 -6.84 20.69
C ALA A 745 1.67 -7.25 21.11
N THR A 746 0.74 -6.29 21.18
CA THR A 746 -0.67 -6.58 21.46
C THR A 746 -1.32 -7.39 20.34
N ALA A 747 -1.05 -7.04 19.07
CA ALA A 747 -1.57 -7.77 17.92
C ALA A 747 -1.10 -9.24 17.88
N ARG A 748 0.09 -9.53 18.42
CA ARG A 748 0.66 -10.88 18.54
C ARG A 748 0.27 -11.61 19.83
N LYS A 749 -0.57 -11.00 20.68
CA LYS A 749 -0.95 -11.51 22.00
C LYS A 749 0.24 -11.70 22.95
N GLU A 750 1.24 -10.83 22.82
CA GLU A 750 2.42 -10.77 23.69
C GLU A 750 2.35 -9.58 24.66
N SER A 751 1.21 -8.89 24.76
CA SER A 751 0.99 -7.84 25.76
C SER A 751 0.85 -8.42 27.16
N LEU A 752 1.11 -7.60 28.18
CA LEU A 752 0.97 -8.02 29.57
C LEU A 752 -0.50 -8.34 29.87
N SER A 753 -0.75 -9.49 30.47
CA SER A 753 -2.04 -9.79 31.09
C SER A 753 -2.22 -8.96 32.36
N LYS A 754 -3.46 -8.82 32.83
CA LYS A 754 -3.77 -8.14 34.09
C LYS A 754 -2.98 -8.69 35.28
N ILE A 755 -2.72 -10.00 35.32
CA ILE A 755 -1.90 -10.64 36.36
C ILE A 755 -0.45 -10.17 36.29
N ALA A 756 0.12 -10.10 35.08
CA ALA A 756 1.47 -9.64 34.87
C ALA A 756 1.62 -8.13 35.13
N GLU A 757 0.61 -7.33 34.80
CA GLU A 757 0.54 -5.91 35.14
C GLU A 757 0.56 -5.68 36.65
N ASP A 758 -0.27 -6.40 37.40
CA ASP A 758 -0.32 -6.32 38.86
C ASP A 758 1.02 -6.75 39.49
N ALA A 759 1.65 -7.80 38.94
CA ALA A 759 2.97 -8.25 39.37
C ALA A 759 4.05 -7.18 39.12
N LEU A 760 4.04 -6.52 37.95
CA LEU A 760 4.94 -5.41 37.61
C LEU A 760 4.74 -4.22 38.55
N LEU A 761 3.49 -3.81 38.77
CA LEU A 761 3.17 -2.71 39.68
C LEU A 761 3.62 -3.00 41.11
N ASN A 762 3.40 -4.22 41.61
CA ASN A 762 3.86 -4.65 42.92
C ASN A 762 5.39 -4.63 43.03
N ALA A 763 6.11 -5.13 42.01
CA ALA A 763 7.58 -5.10 42.01
C ALA A 763 8.15 -3.67 41.98
N ILE A 764 7.47 -2.75 41.29
CA ILE A 764 7.80 -1.32 41.27
C ILE A 764 7.57 -0.68 42.65
N GLN A 765 6.41 -0.92 43.26
CA GLN A 765 6.06 -0.36 44.57
C GLN A 765 6.98 -0.87 45.68
N THR A 766 7.29 -2.17 45.68
CA THR A 766 8.20 -2.81 46.64
C THR A 766 9.68 -2.53 46.35
N ARG A 767 10.00 -1.86 45.23
CA ARG A 767 11.36 -1.58 44.75
C ARG A 767 12.25 -2.84 44.69
N LYS A 768 11.65 -3.99 44.38
CA LYS A 768 12.29 -5.32 44.42
C LYS A 768 13.63 -5.38 43.66
N HIS A 769 13.67 -4.76 42.48
CA HIS A 769 14.85 -4.77 41.61
C HIS A 769 15.57 -3.42 41.50
N GLY A 770 15.12 -2.38 42.22
CA GLY A 770 15.72 -1.05 42.17
C GLY A 770 15.66 -0.43 40.77
N ASP A 771 16.83 -0.09 40.22
CA ASP A 771 16.97 0.48 38.87
C ASP A 771 17.13 -0.64 37.84
N ALA A 772 16.00 -1.01 37.23
CA ALA A 772 15.90 -2.16 36.33
C ALA A 772 15.15 -1.78 35.04
N LEU A 773 15.58 -2.37 33.93
CA LEU A 773 14.82 -2.50 32.69
C LEU A 773 13.95 -3.75 32.80
N TYR A 774 12.64 -3.56 32.93
CA TYR A 774 11.67 -4.65 32.77
C TYR A 774 11.30 -4.79 31.29
N PHE A 775 11.23 -6.00 30.76
CA PHE A 775 10.79 -6.25 29.39
C PHE A 775 10.02 -7.57 29.29
N TRP A 776 9.15 -7.71 28.29
CA TRP A 776 8.28 -8.90 28.16
C TRP A 776 8.25 -9.53 26.77
N VAL A 777 8.70 -8.83 25.72
CA VAL A 777 8.86 -9.43 24.39
C VAL A 777 10.31 -9.88 24.20
N ARG A 778 10.48 -11.18 23.89
CA ARG A 778 11.78 -11.87 23.89
C ARG A 778 12.36 -12.05 22.49
N MET A 779 13.64 -11.76 22.32
CA MET A 779 14.37 -11.94 21.06
C MET A 779 14.46 -13.41 20.62
N ASP A 780 14.58 -14.36 21.54
CA ASP A 780 14.71 -15.80 21.24
C ASP A 780 13.39 -16.46 20.80
N LYS A 781 12.25 -15.83 21.10
CA LYS A 781 10.92 -16.25 20.64
C LYS A 781 10.43 -15.46 19.42
N ASP A 782 11.21 -14.46 18.97
CA ASP A 782 10.81 -13.63 17.84
C ASP A 782 10.73 -14.46 16.54
N PRO A 783 9.63 -14.38 15.75
CA PRO A 783 9.50 -15.07 14.48
C PRO A 783 10.62 -14.75 13.46
N ARG A 784 11.30 -13.60 13.61
CA ARG A 784 12.47 -13.19 12.81
C ARG A 784 13.75 -13.94 13.20
N ASN A 785 13.77 -14.66 14.33
CA ASN A 785 14.92 -15.38 14.87
C ASN A 785 14.67 -16.88 15.15
N PRO A 786 14.23 -17.68 14.16
CA PRO A 786 13.92 -19.10 14.40
C PRO A 786 15.15 -19.93 14.81
N LEU A 787 16.36 -19.48 14.45
CA LEU A 787 17.63 -20.16 14.74
C LEU A 787 18.29 -19.68 16.05
N GLN A 788 17.60 -18.84 16.84
CA GLN A 788 18.09 -18.30 18.12
C GLN A 788 19.52 -17.75 18.03
N LYS A 789 19.77 -16.93 17.01
CA LYS A 789 21.08 -16.32 16.76
C LYS A 789 21.46 -15.34 17.88
N PRO A 790 22.77 -15.14 18.11
CA PRO A 790 23.25 -14.18 19.09
C PRO A 790 22.95 -12.74 18.69
N PHE A 791 22.98 -11.83 19.66
CA PHE A 791 22.50 -10.44 19.53
C PHE A 791 22.94 -9.72 18.24
N TRP A 792 24.25 -9.66 17.98
CA TRP A 792 24.77 -8.94 16.82
C TRP A 792 24.41 -9.62 15.50
N SER A 793 24.38 -10.96 15.46
CA SER A 793 23.97 -11.70 14.26
C SER A 793 22.47 -11.53 13.97
N PHE A 794 21.63 -11.47 15.00
CA PHE A 794 20.22 -11.11 14.84
C PHE A 794 20.09 -9.67 14.31
N CYS A 795 20.85 -8.72 14.88
CA CYS A 795 20.83 -7.34 14.43
C CYS A 795 21.27 -7.19 12.96
N ASP A 796 22.32 -7.88 12.54
CA ASP A 796 22.77 -7.90 11.14
C ASP A 796 21.71 -8.52 10.23
N ALA A 797 21.04 -9.59 10.68
CA ALA A 797 20.00 -10.27 9.91
C ALA A 797 18.81 -9.38 9.57
N ILE A 798 18.36 -8.58 10.53
CA ILE A 798 17.27 -7.62 10.31
C ILE A 798 17.76 -6.30 9.70
N ASN A 799 19.05 -6.09 9.42
CA ASN A 799 19.60 -4.84 8.86
C ASN A 799 20.56 -5.07 7.68
N ALA A 800 20.28 -6.05 6.83
CA ALA A 800 21.03 -6.35 5.60
C ALA A 800 22.56 -6.57 5.79
N GLY A 801 22.98 -7.02 6.97
CA GLY A 801 24.38 -7.31 7.30
C GLY A 801 25.16 -6.12 7.85
N ASN A 802 24.55 -4.93 7.90
CA ASN A 802 25.25 -3.68 8.18
C ASN A 802 25.00 -3.14 9.59
N CYS A 803 24.35 -3.89 10.49
CA CYS A 803 24.08 -3.39 11.85
C CYS A 803 25.38 -3.15 12.63
N ARG A 804 26.30 -4.13 12.67
CA ARG A 804 27.59 -3.97 13.36
C ARG A 804 28.37 -2.76 12.85
N PHE A 805 28.39 -2.58 11.53
CA PHE A 805 29.06 -1.45 10.90
C PHE A 805 28.39 -0.13 11.31
N ALA A 806 27.07 -0.04 11.20
CA ALA A 806 26.32 1.15 11.56
C ALA A 806 26.50 1.53 13.03
N TYR A 807 26.45 0.57 13.96
CA TYR A 807 26.75 0.82 15.38
C TYR A 807 28.19 1.30 15.57
N ASN A 808 29.17 0.67 14.92
CA ASN A 808 30.57 1.05 15.09
C ASN A 808 30.84 2.48 14.61
N GLU A 809 30.45 2.81 13.39
CA GLU A 809 30.67 4.14 12.82
C GLU A 809 29.86 5.22 13.54
N THR A 810 28.63 4.91 13.97
CA THR A 810 27.83 5.83 14.79
C THR A 810 28.47 6.10 16.14
N LEU A 811 28.96 5.08 16.85
CA LEU A 811 29.64 5.27 18.13
C LEU A 811 30.98 6.00 17.97
N LYS A 812 31.76 5.69 16.93
CA LYS A 812 33.00 6.43 16.61
C LYS A 812 32.73 7.91 16.39
N LYS A 813 31.70 8.23 15.60
CA LYS A 813 31.30 9.62 15.31
C LYS A 813 30.77 10.31 16.57
N MET A 814 29.87 9.66 17.29
CA MET A 814 29.26 10.19 18.52
C MET A 814 30.32 10.53 19.59
N TYR A 815 31.28 9.63 19.83
CA TYR A 815 32.35 9.84 20.82
C TYR A 815 33.60 10.52 20.26
N SER A 816 33.62 10.92 18.99
CA SER A 816 34.78 11.52 18.30
C SER A 816 36.07 10.67 18.39
N ILE A 817 35.96 9.34 18.29
CA ILE A 817 37.07 8.40 18.37
C ILE A 817 37.50 7.95 16.97
N LYS A 818 38.80 8.05 16.66
CA LYS A 818 39.35 7.61 15.37
C LYS A 818 39.58 6.09 15.27
N ASN A 819 40.00 5.45 16.36
CA ASN A 819 40.33 4.01 16.41
C ASN A 819 39.48 3.30 17.48
N LEU A 820 38.27 2.88 17.12
CA LEU A 820 37.46 1.94 17.90
C LEU A 820 37.38 0.63 17.11
N ASP A 821 38.20 -0.35 17.49
CA ASP A 821 38.33 -1.62 16.75
C ASP A 821 37.32 -2.69 17.20
N SER A 822 36.54 -2.42 18.25
CA SER A 822 35.57 -3.37 18.81
C SER A 822 34.23 -2.72 19.12
N LEU A 823 33.15 -3.48 18.95
CA LEU A 823 31.80 -3.10 19.39
C LEU A 823 31.62 -3.40 20.89
N PRO A 824 30.64 -2.78 21.55
CA PRO A 824 30.24 -3.16 22.89
C PRO A 824 29.93 -4.67 22.95
N PRO A 825 30.61 -5.46 23.82
CA PRO A 825 30.42 -6.90 23.86
C PRO A 825 29.06 -7.27 24.45
N MET A 826 28.29 -8.04 23.67
CA MET A 826 26.99 -8.59 24.08
C MET A 826 27.15 -10.11 24.28
N PRO A 827 26.92 -10.65 25.50
CA PRO A 827 27.22 -12.05 25.83
C PRO A 827 26.26 -13.06 25.17
N GLU A 828 26.75 -14.29 25.03
CA GLU A 828 26.00 -15.49 24.62
C GLU A 828 25.88 -16.46 25.81
N ASP A 829 25.29 -16.00 26.91
CA ASP A 829 25.16 -16.72 28.19
C ASP A 829 23.86 -17.54 28.32
N GLY A 830 23.09 -17.68 27.25
CA GLY A 830 21.80 -18.39 27.21
C GLY A 830 20.60 -17.56 27.66
N ASP A 831 20.84 -16.33 28.12
CA ASP A 831 19.81 -15.35 28.46
C ASP A 831 19.34 -14.59 27.20
N THR A 832 18.22 -13.87 27.31
CA THR A 832 17.54 -13.24 26.16
C THR A 832 17.44 -11.72 26.26
N TRP A 833 17.19 -11.07 25.11
CA TRP A 833 17.13 -9.62 24.94
C TRP A 833 15.71 -9.12 24.62
N SER A 834 15.47 -7.83 24.86
CA SER A 834 14.20 -7.17 24.53
C SER A 834 14.11 -6.85 23.03
N VAL A 835 12.94 -7.05 22.43
CA VAL A 835 12.60 -6.64 21.06
C VAL A 835 11.26 -5.89 21.04
N MET A 836 10.91 -5.30 19.89
CA MET A 836 9.64 -4.59 19.66
C MET A 836 9.37 -3.42 20.62
N GLN A 837 10.41 -2.86 21.25
CA GLN A 837 10.31 -1.69 22.14
C GLN A 837 9.31 -1.88 23.31
N SER A 838 9.15 -3.12 23.78
CA SER A 838 8.22 -3.49 24.85
C SER A 838 8.95 -3.63 26.20
N TRP A 839 9.05 -2.53 26.94
CA TRP A 839 9.79 -2.44 28.20
C TRP A 839 9.35 -1.29 29.11
N ALA A 840 9.76 -1.31 30.39
CA ALA A 840 9.56 -0.24 31.37
C ALA A 840 10.84 0.11 32.14
N LEU A 841 11.05 1.42 32.39
CA LEU A 841 12.18 1.99 33.10
C LEU A 841 11.75 3.01 34.16
N PRO A 842 12.57 3.24 35.22
CA PRO A 842 12.41 4.41 36.06
C PRO A 842 12.52 5.70 35.22
N THR A 843 11.72 6.71 35.55
CA THR A 843 11.68 7.98 34.80
C THR A 843 13.05 8.64 34.66
N ARG A 844 13.90 8.54 35.70
CA ARG A 844 15.29 9.01 35.65
C ARG A 844 16.11 8.26 34.59
N SER A 845 16.09 6.93 34.64
CA SER A 845 16.83 6.06 33.74
C SER A 845 16.34 6.20 32.29
N PHE A 846 15.04 6.42 32.09
CA PHE A 846 14.47 6.77 30.79
C PHE A 846 15.07 8.07 30.21
N LEU A 847 15.17 9.13 31.00
CA LEU A 847 15.78 10.39 30.55
C LEU A 847 17.27 10.22 30.20
N GLU A 848 18.00 9.42 30.96
CA GLU A 848 19.40 9.07 30.66
C GLU A 848 19.52 8.31 29.33
N PHE A 849 18.61 7.35 29.08
CA PHE A 849 18.55 6.62 27.81
C PHE A 849 18.20 7.52 26.63
N VAL A 850 17.22 8.42 26.78
CA VAL A 850 16.85 9.39 25.74
C VAL A 850 18.01 10.32 25.39
N MET A 851 18.76 10.79 26.39
CA MET A 851 19.94 11.64 26.18
C MET A 851 21.01 10.91 25.37
N PHE A 852 21.26 9.63 25.68
CA PHE A 852 22.13 8.79 24.88
C PHE A 852 21.60 8.59 23.45
N SER A 853 20.32 8.22 23.31
CA SER A 853 19.76 7.85 22.02
C SER A 853 19.61 9.04 21.06
N ARG A 854 19.39 10.27 21.55
CA ARG A 854 19.38 11.45 20.68
C ARG A 854 20.73 11.73 20.02
N MET A 855 21.82 11.58 20.77
CA MET A 855 23.17 11.77 20.24
C MET A 855 23.54 10.65 19.26
N PHE A 856 23.11 9.42 19.57
CA PHE A 856 23.27 8.28 18.67
C PHE A 856 22.52 8.48 17.35
N VAL A 857 21.23 8.87 17.41
CA VAL A 857 20.40 9.09 16.23
C VAL A 857 20.93 10.24 15.38
N ASP A 858 21.40 11.33 15.98
CA ASP A 858 22.05 12.44 15.25
C ASP A 858 23.29 11.97 14.48
N SER A 859 24.15 11.21 15.15
CA SER A 859 25.36 10.65 14.53
C SER A 859 25.03 9.68 13.40
N LEU A 860 23.97 8.88 13.55
CA LEU A 860 23.47 7.95 12.53
C LEU A 860 22.89 8.74 11.34
N ASP A 861 21.97 9.67 11.58
CA ASP A 861 21.30 10.45 10.54
C ASP A 861 22.32 11.25 9.72
N ALA A 862 23.31 11.86 10.36
CA ALA A 862 24.38 12.59 9.68
C ALA A 862 25.27 11.71 8.76
N GLN A 863 25.13 10.38 8.79
CA GLN A 863 25.80 9.46 7.85
C GLN A 863 24.84 8.96 6.75
N ILE A 864 23.58 8.69 7.10
CA ILE A 864 22.63 8.01 6.20
C ILE A 864 21.74 8.99 5.43
N TYR A 865 21.45 10.16 6.00
CA TYR A 865 20.39 11.05 5.56
C TYR A 865 20.48 11.44 4.09
N GLU A 866 21.65 11.92 3.62
CA GLU A 866 21.77 12.43 2.25
C GLU A 866 21.50 11.37 1.19
N GLU A 867 22.05 10.16 1.36
CA GLU A 867 21.86 9.06 0.42
C GLU A 867 20.42 8.55 0.48
N HIS A 868 19.89 8.33 1.69
CA HIS A 868 18.55 7.81 1.89
C HIS A 868 17.48 8.79 1.40
N HIS A 869 17.62 10.08 1.70
CA HIS A 869 16.66 11.10 1.29
C HIS A 869 16.66 11.33 -0.23
N ARG A 870 17.83 11.27 -0.90
CA ARG A 870 17.92 11.48 -2.36
C ARG A 870 17.51 10.24 -3.17
N THR A 871 17.90 9.05 -2.74
CA THR A 871 17.73 7.82 -3.52
C THR A 871 16.56 6.94 -3.05
N ASN A 872 16.01 7.19 -1.85
CA ASN A 872 15.12 6.30 -1.12
C ASN A 872 15.70 4.89 -0.89
N ARG A 873 17.03 4.72 -0.96
CA ARG A 873 17.73 3.48 -0.63
C ARG A 873 18.38 3.63 0.75
N CYS A 874 18.21 2.62 1.58
CA CYS A 874 18.78 2.55 2.91
C CYS A 874 19.79 1.39 2.93
N TYR A 875 21.06 1.61 3.26
CA TYR A 875 22.04 0.50 3.29
C TYR A 875 21.78 -0.51 4.42
N LEU A 876 20.90 -0.20 5.36
CA LEU A 876 20.36 -1.15 6.36
C LEU A 876 19.22 -2.00 5.79
N SER A 877 18.86 -1.82 4.52
CA SER A 877 17.82 -2.55 3.81
C SER A 877 18.31 -3.03 2.44
N LEU A 878 17.75 -4.15 1.97
CA LEU A 878 17.98 -4.62 0.60
C LEU A 878 17.12 -3.88 -0.43
N THR A 879 16.05 -3.22 0.03
CA THR A 879 15.02 -2.62 -0.81
C THR A 879 14.82 -1.15 -0.41
N LYS A 880 14.04 -0.41 -1.21
CA LYS A 880 13.60 0.93 -0.81
C LYS A 880 12.74 0.79 0.44
N ASP A 881 13.23 1.28 1.57
CA ASP A 881 12.57 1.15 2.86
C ASP A 881 12.43 2.53 3.50
N LYS A 882 11.21 2.86 3.93
CA LYS A 882 10.92 4.11 4.63
C LYS A 882 11.36 4.07 6.10
N HIS A 883 11.48 2.87 6.68
CA HIS A 883 11.77 2.63 8.09
C HIS A 883 13.26 2.34 8.33
N CYS A 884 14.13 3.13 7.71
CA CYS A 884 15.57 2.87 7.67
C CYS A 884 16.24 2.78 9.06
N TYR A 885 15.83 3.60 10.04
CA TYR A 885 16.48 3.64 11.36
C TYR A 885 15.80 2.72 12.37
N SER A 886 14.49 2.46 12.21
CA SER A 886 13.66 1.81 13.22
C SER A 886 14.21 0.47 13.71
N ARG A 887 14.71 -0.38 12.79
CA ARG A 887 15.24 -1.72 13.07
C ARG A 887 16.55 -1.69 13.87
N VAL A 888 17.43 -0.73 13.60
CA VAL A 888 18.67 -0.51 14.38
C VAL A 888 18.33 0.03 15.77
N LEU A 889 17.39 0.97 15.84
CA LEU A 889 16.98 1.63 17.08
C LEU A 889 16.16 0.71 18.00
N GLU A 890 15.45 -0.29 17.45
CA GLU A 890 14.73 -1.32 18.20
C GLU A 890 15.63 -2.01 19.24
N LEU A 891 16.89 -2.27 18.91
CA LEU A 891 17.83 -3.00 19.77
C LEU A 891 18.70 -2.11 20.65
N LEU A 892 18.64 -0.79 20.49
CA LEU A 892 19.54 0.18 21.13
C LEU A 892 19.43 0.17 22.67
N VAL A 893 18.23 -0.05 23.21
CA VAL A 893 17.98 -0.09 24.67
C VAL A 893 18.74 -1.22 25.35
N ASN A 894 18.92 -2.36 24.67
CA ASN A 894 19.65 -3.50 25.21
C ASN A 894 21.14 -3.17 25.42
N VAL A 895 21.75 -2.54 24.41
CA VAL A 895 23.15 -2.10 24.49
C VAL A 895 23.32 -1.10 25.62
N TRP A 896 22.45 -0.08 25.69
CA TRP A 896 22.50 0.92 26.75
C TRP A 896 22.32 0.30 28.14
N ALA A 897 21.29 -0.52 28.36
CA ALA A 897 20.99 -1.11 29.66
C ALA A 897 22.08 -2.07 30.14
N TYR A 898 22.68 -2.85 29.23
CA TYR A 898 23.76 -3.76 29.57
C TYR A 898 25.03 -3.00 29.98
N HIS A 899 25.45 -2.02 29.19
CA HIS A 899 26.72 -1.31 29.41
C HIS A 899 26.65 -0.19 30.47
N SER A 900 25.45 0.33 30.78
CA SER A 900 25.21 1.26 31.91
C SER A 900 24.97 0.54 33.25
N ALA A 901 25.16 -0.79 33.30
CA ALA A 901 25.02 -1.62 34.49
C ALA A 901 23.61 -1.66 35.12
N ARG A 902 22.55 -1.46 34.32
CA ARG A 902 21.16 -1.63 34.77
C ARG A 902 20.80 -3.11 34.92
N ARG A 903 19.95 -3.44 35.89
CA ARG A 903 19.39 -4.81 35.95
C ARG A 903 18.45 -5.00 34.78
N ILE A 904 18.47 -6.17 34.16
CA ILE A 904 17.59 -6.49 33.03
C ILE A 904 16.71 -7.63 33.51
N VAL A 905 15.39 -7.44 33.52
CA VAL A 905 14.44 -8.39 34.11
C VAL A 905 13.37 -8.71 33.09
N TYR A 906 13.29 -9.98 32.72
CA TYR A 906 12.21 -10.51 31.89
C TYR A 906 10.96 -10.72 32.75
N ILE A 907 9.80 -10.36 32.20
CA ILE A 907 8.48 -10.62 32.76
C ILE A 907 7.74 -11.52 31.79
N ASP A 908 7.25 -12.65 32.29
CA ASP A 908 6.33 -13.49 31.54
C ASP A 908 4.97 -12.76 31.38
N PRO A 909 4.53 -12.48 30.15
CA PRO A 909 3.32 -11.68 29.91
C PRO A 909 2.04 -12.34 30.40
N GLU A 910 1.98 -13.68 30.47
CA GLU A 910 0.78 -14.41 30.90
C GLU A 910 0.76 -14.60 32.42
N THR A 911 1.90 -14.97 33.01
CA THR A 911 1.97 -15.37 34.43
C THR A 911 2.49 -14.28 35.36
N GLY A 912 3.18 -13.26 34.85
CA GLY A 912 3.85 -12.23 35.64
C GLY A 912 5.13 -12.70 36.35
N LEU A 913 5.63 -13.90 36.04
CA LEU A 913 6.88 -14.41 36.61
C LEU A 913 8.07 -13.56 36.14
N MET A 914 8.93 -13.17 37.09
CA MET A 914 10.06 -12.29 36.83
C MET A 914 11.40 -13.04 36.93
N GLN A 915 12.23 -12.92 35.90
CA GLN A 915 13.56 -13.52 35.84
C GLN A 915 14.62 -12.48 35.45
N GLU A 916 15.64 -12.31 36.29
CA GLU A 916 16.79 -11.46 35.94
C GLU A 916 17.60 -12.11 34.81
N GLN A 917 17.77 -11.38 33.71
CA GLN A 917 18.55 -11.74 32.54
C GLN A 917 19.92 -11.07 32.60
N HIS A 918 20.94 -11.78 32.13
CA HIS A 918 22.34 -11.40 32.15
C HIS A 918 22.76 -10.90 33.52
N LYS A 919 22.72 -11.70 34.59
CA LYS A 919 22.88 -11.22 35.99
C LYS A 919 23.95 -10.13 36.17
N GLN A 920 23.60 -9.01 36.81
CA GLN A 920 24.48 -7.83 36.92
C GLN A 920 25.88 -8.16 37.50
N LYS A 921 25.95 -9.10 38.44
CA LYS A 921 27.21 -9.56 39.07
C LYS A 921 28.18 -10.18 38.06
N ASN A 922 27.67 -10.86 37.03
CA ASN A 922 28.47 -11.59 36.03
C ASN A 922 29.05 -10.66 34.95
N ARG A 923 28.60 -9.40 34.90
CA ARG A 923 29.00 -8.41 33.88
C ARG A 923 30.26 -7.61 34.27
N ARG A 924 30.77 -7.76 35.51
CA ARG A 924 31.94 -7.02 36.00
C ARG A 924 33.15 -7.24 35.08
N GLY A 925 33.81 -6.14 34.68
CA GLY A 925 34.95 -6.15 33.76
C GLY A 925 34.60 -6.29 32.27
N LYS A 926 33.33 -6.57 31.93
CA LYS A 926 32.86 -6.70 30.53
C LYS A 926 32.05 -5.49 30.05
N MET A 927 31.49 -4.71 30.98
CA MET A 927 30.66 -3.53 30.69
C MET A 927 31.51 -2.32 30.28
N TRP A 928 30.91 -1.44 29.49
CA TRP A 928 31.54 -0.20 29.00
C TRP A 928 31.09 1.00 29.82
N VAL A 929 31.05 0.85 31.15
CA VAL A 929 30.40 1.81 32.06
C VAL A 929 30.90 3.24 31.86
N LYS A 930 32.20 3.45 31.60
CA LYS A 930 32.78 4.79 31.38
C LYS A 930 32.14 5.55 30.22
N TRP A 931 31.76 4.84 29.16
CA TRP A 931 31.16 5.42 27.94
C TRP A 931 29.67 5.72 28.10
N PHE A 932 28.99 4.95 28.94
CA PHE A 932 27.55 5.04 29.19
C PHE A 932 27.23 5.69 30.55
N ASP A 933 28.22 6.25 31.23
CA ASP A 933 28.02 6.93 32.50
C ASP A 933 27.27 8.24 32.31
N TYR A 934 26.41 8.57 33.27
CA TYR A 934 25.60 9.78 33.22
C TYR A 934 26.47 11.04 33.08
N THR A 935 27.61 11.11 33.78
CA THR A 935 28.45 12.30 33.75
C THR A 935 29.07 12.51 32.37
N THR A 936 29.60 11.45 31.77
CA THR A 936 30.15 11.46 30.40
C THR A 936 29.09 11.89 29.40
N LEU A 937 27.92 11.24 29.40
CA LEU A 937 26.85 11.54 28.45
C LEU A 937 26.32 12.97 28.64
N LYS A 938 26.25 13.46 29.88
CA LYS A 938 25.79 14.81 30.18
C LYS A 938 26.77 15.87 29.69
N THR A 939 28.08 15.64 29.84
CA THR A 939 29.09 16.57 29.31
C THR A 939 29.04 16.65 27.79
N MET A 940 28.99 15.50 27.10
CA MET A 940 28.88 15.47 25.63
C MET A 940 27.63 16.20 25.13
N ASP A 941 26.51 16.02 25.83
CA ASP A 941 25.26 16.68 25.51
C ASP A 941 25.30 18.20 25.72
N GLU A 942 26.05 18.67 26.73
CA GLU A 942 26.29 20.10 26.95
C GLU A 942 27.26 20.68 25.90
N ASP A 943 28.28 19.94 25.49
CA ASP A 943 29.24 20.35 24.46
C ASP A 943 28.54 20.55 23.10
N LEU A 944 27.67 19.60 22.71
CA LEU A 944 26.83 19.74 21.51
C LEU A 944 25.91 20.97 21.59
N ALA A 945 25.43 21.31 22.79
CA ALA A 945 24.59 22.47 23.02
C ALA A 945 25.31 23.79 22.86
N GLU A 946 26.56 23.84 23.33
CA GLU A 946 27.45 24.97 23.11
C GLU A 946 27.76 25.15 21.61
N GLU A 947 28.02 24.05 20.89
CA GLU A 947 28.32 24.11 19.45
C GLU A 947 27.11 24.55 18.62
N ALA A 948 25.92 24.03 18.91
CA ALA A 948 24.69 24.43 18.21
C ALA A 948 24.29 25.89 18.46
N ASP A 949 24.69 26.45 19.61
CA ASP A 949 24.52 27.85 19.96
C ASP A 949 25.57 28.77 19.31
N SER A 950 26.64 28.21 18.73
CA SER A 950 27.65 28.93 17.97
C SER A 950 27.26 29.05 16.49
N ASP A 951 27.65 30.14 15.81
CA ASP A 951 27.36 30.36 14.38
C ASP A 951 28.17 29.43 13.43
N ARG A 952 28.98 28.51 13.97
CA ARG A 952 29.83 27.59 13.19
C ARG A 952 29.09 26.28 12.90
N ARG A 953 28.07 26.33 12.04
CA ARG A 953 27.39 25.11 11.59
C ARG A 953 28.18 24.43 10.47
N VAL A 954 28.70 23.23 10.73
CA VAL A 954 29.33 22.39 9.70
C VAL A 954 28.58 21.05 9.62
N GLY A 955 27.82 20.85 8.55
CA GLY A 955 27.12 19.59 8.26
C GLY A 955 25.63 19.56 8.60
N HIS A 956 25.01 18.40 8.37
CA HIS A 956 23.60 18.10 8.64
C HIS A 956 23.43 17.53 10.05
N TRP A 957 22.66 18.22 10.90
CA TRP A 957 22.46 17.86 12.31
C TRP A 957 20.97 17.75 12.61
N LEU A 958 20.56 16.62 13.18
CA LEU A 958 19.19 16.36 13.64
C LEU A 958 19.00 16.79 15.09
N TRP A 959 20.06 16.73 15.89
CA TRP A 959 20.16 17.39 17.18
C TRP A 959 20.24 18.92 16.94
N PRO A 960 19.50 19.79 17.66
CA PRO A 960 18.69 19.60 18.86
C PRO A 960 17.21 19.27 18.62
N TRP A 961 16.78 19.02 17.38
CA TRP A 961 15.36 18.91 17.01
C TRP A 961 14.65 17.68 17.58
N THR A 962 15.41 16.74 18.15
CA THR A 962 14.92 15.53 18.80
C THR A 962 14.51 15.72 20.26
N GLY A 963 14.73 16.89 20.87
CA GLY A 963 14.34 17.15 22.27
C GLY A 963 14.85 18.48 22.83
N GLU A 964 14.18 19.02 23.86
CA GLU A 964 14.69 20.19 24.59
C GLU A 964 16.02 19.88 25.29
N ILE A 965 16.95 20.84 25.22
CA ILE A 965 18.27 20.74 25.84
C ILE A 965 18.43 21.87 26.85
N VAL A 966 18.62 21.46 28.10
CA VAL A 966 18.89 22.36 29.21
C VAL A 966 20.38 22.26 29.53
N TRP A 967 21.10 23.34 29.20
CA TRP A 967 22.51 23.53 29.56
C TRP A 967 22.72 24.93 30.13
N ARG A 968 23.92 25.17 30.69
CA ARG A 968 24.24 26.41 31.42
C ARG A 968 24.03 27.67 30.58
N GLY A 969 24.42 27.65 29.30
CA GLY A 969 24.24 28.78 28.38
C GLY A 969 22.76 29.09 28.09
N THR A 970 21.88 28.08 27.99
CA THR A 970 20.43 28.32 27.88
C THR A 970 19.89 29.08 29.09
N LEU A 971 20.28 28.67 30.30
CA LEU A 971 19.88 29.33 31.55
C LEU A 971 20.43 30.75 31.64
N GLU A 972 21.67 30.97 31.22
CA GLU A 972 22.29 32.30 31.16
C GLU A 972 21.61 33.21 30.15
N LYS A 973 21.28 32.72 28.95
CA LYS A 973 20.49 33.43 27.93
C LYS A 973 19.10 33.78 28.43
N GLU A 974 18.40 32.85 29.09
CA GLU A 974 17.11 33.15 29.72
C GLU A 974 17.24 34.24 30.80
N LYS A 975 18.29 34.18 31.62
CA LYS A 975 18.57 35.17 32.67
C LYS A 975 18.89 36.53 32.06
N GLN A 976 19.69 36.59 31.00
CA GLN A 976 20.00 37.81 30.25
C GLN A 976 18.73 38.40 29.62
N LYS A 977 17.89 37.57 28.98
CA LYS A 977 16.60 38.00 28.41
C LYS A 977 15.66 38.54 29.48
N LYS A 978 15.53 37.85 30.62
CA LYS A 978 14.74 38.33 31.79
C LYS A 978 15.31 39.65 32.33
N ASN A 979 16.62 39.85 32.31
CA ASN A 979 17.25 41.10 32.73
C ASN A 979 17.00 42.23 31.73
N LEU A 980 17.14 41.99 30.43
CA LEU A 980 16.80 42.94 29.36
C LEU A 980 15.32 43.35 29.44
N GLU A 981 14.41 42.39 29.65
CA GLU A 981 12.99 42.67 29.85
C GLU A 981 12.73 43.51 31.12
N LYS A 982 13.46 43.25 32.21
CA LYS A 982 13.37 44.05 33.44
C LYS A 982 13.89 45.48 33.20
N GLU A 983 14.99 45.64 32.48
CA GLU A 983 15.55 46.95 32.13
C GLU A 983 14.64 47.73 31.18
N GLU A 984 14.06 47.07 30.18
CA GLU A 984 13.03 47.66 29.34
C GLU A 984 11.80 48.08 30.14
N LYS A 985 11.33 47.25 31.07
CA LYS A 985 10.22 47.60 31.97
C LYS A 985 10.58 48.83 32.83
N LYS A 986 11.82 48.91 33.34
CA LYS A 986 12.34 50.07 34.07
C LYS A 986 12.47 51.33 33.18
N LYS A 987 12.89 51.18 31.92
CA LYS A 987 12.97 52.27 30.95
C LYS A 987 11.57 52.79 30.61
N LYS A 988 10.63 51.88 30.33
CA LYS A 988 9.21 52.18 30.09
C LYS A 988 8.55 52.85 31.30
N SER A 989 8.89 52.46 32.53
CA SER A 989 8.36 53.11 33.73
C SER A 989 8.97 54.50 33.95
N ARG A 990 10.29 54.68 33.72
CA ARG A 990 10.96 55.99 33.73
C ARG A 990 10.42 56.92 32.66
N ASP A 991 10.18 56.43 31.44
CA ASP A 991 9.57 57.19 30.34
C ASP A 991 8.11 57.55 30.60
N LYS A 992 7.40 56.73 31.39
CA LYS A 992 6.04 57.05 31.85
C LYS A 992 6.07 58.14 32.91
N LEU A 993 7.00 58.08 33.85
CA LEU A 993 7.21 59.11 34.89
C LEU A 993 7.67 60.44 34.29
N SER A 994 8.58 60.44 33.31
CA SER A 994 9.00 61.66 32.60
C SER A 994 7.86 62.28 31.81
N ARG A 995 7.03 61.46 31.14
CA ARG A 995 5.78 61.90 30.49
C ARG A 995 4.75 62.48 31.46
N MET A 996 4.67 61.97 32.68
CA MET A 996 3.82 62.55 33.72
C MET A 996 4.36 63.90 34.19
N ARG A 997 5.67 64.00 34.47
CA ARG A 997 6.31 65.25 34.90
C ARG A 997 6.23 66.36 33.83
N SER A 998 6.38 66.02 32.55
CA SER A 998 6.23 66.98 31.45
C SER A 998 4.78 67.44 31.23
N ARG A 999 3.79 66.62 31.63
CA ARG A 999 2.37 67.00 31.64
C ARG A 999 1.99 67.83 32.88
N SER A 1000 2.62 67.61 34.03
CA SER A 1000 2.37 68.37 35.27
C SER A 1000 2.71 69.86 35.19
N GLY A 1001 3.50 70.31 34.21
CA GLY A 1001 3.75 71.74 33.94
C GLY A 1001 2.67 72.46 33.12
N ARG A 1002 1.62 71.75 32.65
CA ARG A 1002 0.58 72.30 31.76
C ARG A 1002 -0.86 72.00 32.21
N GLN A 1003 -1.08 71.78 33.51
CA GLN A 1003 -2.44 71.60 34.04
C GLN A 1003 -2.86 72.84 34.84
N LYS A 1004 -3.70 73.70 34.22
CA LYS A 1004 -4.43 74.77 34.92
C LYS A 1004 -5.27 74.17 36.03
N VAL A 1005 -5.20 74.75 37.23
CA VAL A 1005 -6.03 74.38 38.39
C VAL A 1005 -7.49 74.64 38.04
N ILE A 1006 -8.31 73.57 37.98
CA ILE A 1006 -9.76 73.67 37.87
C ILE A 1006 -10.33 73.69 39.29
N GLY A 1007 -11.25 74.64 39.50
CA GLY A 1007 -11.68 75.17 40.78
C GLY A 1007 -12.41 74.22 41.73
N LYS A 1008 -12.39 74.67 42.99
CA LYS A 1008 -13.05 74.15 44.18
C LYS A 1008 -14.48 73.66 43.92
N TYR A 1009 -14.76 72.40 44.28
CA TYR A 1009 -16.11 71.95 44.59
C TYR A 1009 -16.25 71.92 46.13
N VAL A 1010 -17.25 72.66 46.61
CA VAL A 1010 -17.56 72.93 48.02
C VAL A 1010 -18.41 71.77 48.58
N LYS A 1011 -18.05 71.25 49.77
CA LYS A 1011 -18.87 70.29 50.52
C LYS A 1011 -20.10 70.99 51.14
N PRO A 1012 -21.30 70.39 51.14
CA PRO A 1012 -22.35 70.79 52.07
C PRO A 1012 -22.03 70.31 53.52
N PRO A 1013 -22.46 71.05 54.56
CA PRO A 1013 -22.08 70.82 55.96
C PRO A 1013 -22.89 69.70 56.64
N PRO A 1014 -22.45 69.20 57.82
CA PRO A 1014 -23.06 68.06 58.50
C PRO A 1014 -24.18 68.50 59.44
N GLU A 1015 -25.28 67.74 59.48
CA GLU A 1015 -26.25 67.79 60.57
C GLU A 1015 -26.01 66.58 61.50
N ASN A 1016 -25.58 66.89 62.72
CA ASN A 1016 -25.64 65.99 63.85
C ASN A 1016 -27.07 65.99 64.37
N GLU A 1017 -27.63 64.83 64.70
CA GLU A 1017 -28.34 64.71 65.98
C GLU A 1017 -28.40 63.26 66.44
N THR A 1018 -27.92 63.10 67.66
CA THR A 1018 -27.86 61.91 68.50
C THR A 1018 -29.25 61.47 68.90
N VAL A 1019 -29.62 60.22 68.62
CA VAL A 1019 -30.66 59.51 69.38
C VAL A 1019 -30.20 58.08 69.68
N THR A 1020 -30.43 57.75 70.94
CA THR A 1020 -30.06 56.62 71.78
C THR A 1020 -30.35 55.21 71.25
N GLY A 1021 -29.44 54.32 71.64
CA GLY A 1021 -29.47 52.86 71.60
C GLY A 1021 -30.82 52.15 71.77
N ASN A 1022 -30.95 51.00 71.10
CA ASN A 1022 -30.85 49.73 71.79
C ASN A 1022 -30.67 48.55 70.82
N SER A 1023 -30.06 47.54 71.40
CA SER A 1023 -29.70 46.21 70.90
C SER A 1023 -30.88 45.33 70.48
N THR A 1024 -30.50 44.15 69.98
CA THR A 1024 -31.29 42.92 69.77
C THR A 1024 -32.21 42.94 68.56
N LEU A 1025 -32.39 41.88 67.77
CA LEU A 1025 -31.87 40.51 67.63
C LEU A 1025 -32.73 39.94 66.49
N LEU A 1026 -32.23 38.95 65.74
CA LEU A 1026 -33.02 37.81 65.22
C LEU A 1026 -34.16 38.16 64.22
N ASN A 1027 -34.47 37.41 63.18
CA ASN A 1027 -34.00 36.19 62.56
C ASN A 1027 -35.02 35.99 61.40
N VAL A 1028 -34.71 35.07 60.47
CA VAL A 1028 -35.70 34.20 59.80
C VAL A 1028 -36.58 34.93 58.75
N VAL A 1029 -36.80 34.47 57.52
CA VAL A 1029 -36.50 33.24 56.77
C VAL A 1029 -36.93 33.50 55.32
N ASP A 1030 -36.29 32.80 54.38
CA ASP A 1030 -36.68 32.46 52.98
C ASP A 1030 -37.13 33.59 52.03
N ALA A 1031 -36.69 33.64 50.76
CA ALA A 1031 -36.21 32.61 49.85
C ALA A 1031 -35.17 33.16 48.85
#